data_AF-A0A314KIM5-F1
#
_entry.id   AF-A0A314KIM5-F1
#
_cell.length_a   1.000
_cell.length_b   1.000
_cell.length_c   1.000
_cell.angle_alpha   90.00
_cell.angle_beta   90.00
_cell.angle_gamma   90.00
#
_symmetry.space_group_name_H-M   'P 1'
#
loop_
_entity.id
_entity.type
_entity.pdbx_description
1 polymer ?
#
loop_
_entity_poly.entity_id
_entity_poly.type
_entity_poly.pdbx_seq_one_letter_code
_entity_poly.pdbx_strand_id
1 'polypeptide(L)'
;MNNHFNLLFSFICLLLYSFFNPSSSLPLCTDLRAPAIPQKPLAFCPYNGRVCCDSSKDLQLQKLFEGMNITDTACSSAVKSILCSTCDQFSAELFKVKSGPRPVPVLCNSTATSENSFCSSVWDTCQNIPITNSPFAPSLKTKAGESQNSNSSLLTDFWQSKTDFCEAFGGNSDKDSLCFNGKQVSLKKNETLQPPNGMCLEKIADGAYLNMVPHPDGSNRVFFSNQPGKIWLATIPEQDSGEAMELDESSPFADLTDDVYLDARFGMMGMAFHPNFDKNGRFFASFNCDKAKSPRCAGRCACNSDVGCDPSKINSDDNKQPCQYHTVVAEFSVNGTAPNPSKAEKAKPSEVRRIFTMGLPFTANHGGQILFGPEDGYLYIMMGDGGSKGDSFNFAQNKKSLLGKIMRVDIDNIPSQEEISDLGHWGNYSVPRDNPYSQDKDLQPEIWALGLRDPWRCSFDSERPSYFICADVGQDQYEEVDIITRGGNYGWSMYEGPFRFKNASADDSMDPIFPVLGYNHSDINKEVGSAAISGGYVYRSKTDPCIYGSYLYGDLYAKNFWAAQENPYNSGNFTTRGIPFSCAHDSPLNCSSVPNSPLPALGYIFSFGQDNRKDTHVLTSTGIYRVVRPSRCNYTCSKETVRAAESPGPSAPSDGHIAKPDFCLVLVLYCLLHLTSFIL
;
A
#
# COMPACT_ATOMS: atom_id res chain seq x y z
N MET A 1 32.14 32.41 2.17
CA MET A 1 31.31 32.09 3.35
C MET A 1 29.82 31.86 3.05
N ASN A 2 29.31 32.06 1.81
CA ASN A 2 27.88 31.88 1.50
C ASN A 2 27.41 30.45 1.13
N ASN A 3 28.32 29.49 0.89
CA ASN A 3 27.93 28.14 0.48
C ASN A 3 27.73 27.14 1.64
N HIS A 4 28.18 27.45 2.86
CA HIS A 4 27.98 26.55 4.01
C HIS A 4 26.67 26.83 4.77
N PHE A 5 26.11 28.03 4.67
CA PHE A 5 24.90 28.40 5.42
C PHE A 5 23.61 27.86 4.76
N ASN A 6 23.55 27.84 3.42
CA ASN A 6 22.40 27.29 2.69
C ASN A 6 22.34 25.75 2.74
N LEU A 7 23.50 25.07 2.82
CA LEU A 7 23.52 23.62 3.05
C LEU A 7 23.01 23.25 4.44
N LEU A 8 23.33 24.07 5.46
CA LEU A 8 22.90 23.80 6.84
C LEU A 8 21.40 24.06 7.03
N PHE A 9 20.85 25.10 6.41
CA PHE A 9 19.41 25.43 6.51
C PHE A 9 18.52 24.42 5.76
N SER A 10 18.96 23.95 4.59
CA SER A 10 18.24 22.91 3.83
C SER A 10 18.27 21.55 4.55
N PHE A 11 19.37 21.22 5.23
CA PHE A 11 19.49 20.01 6.06
C PHE A 11 18.58 20.06 7.31
N ILE A 12 18.37 21.25 7.89
CA ILE A 12 17.50 21.44 9.06
C ILE A 12 16.02 21.38 8.69
N CYS A 13 15.61 21.89 7.52
CA CYS A 13 14.22 21.76 7.05
C CYS A 13 13.87 20.32 6.62
N LEU A 14 14.83 19.57 6.06
CA LEU A 14 14.67 18.14 5.74
C LEU A 14 14.58 17.27 6.99
N LEU A 15 15.30 17.61 8.07
CA LEU A 15 15.19 16.91 9.36
C LEU A 15 13.87 17.20 10.10
N LEU A 16 13.22 18.32 9.84
CA LEU A 16 11.96 18.71 10.50
C LEU A 16 10.70 18.14 9.80
N TYR A 17 10.79 17.68 8.56
CA TYR A 17 9.67 17.08 7.83
C TYR A 17 9.57 15.55 7.97
N SER A 18 10.60 14.87 8.50
CA SER A 18 10.65 13.39 8.56
C SER A 18 9.96 12.74 9.77
N PHE A 19 9.28 13.48 10.65
CA PHE A 19 8.88 12.94 11.96
C PHE A 19 7.40 13.10 12.37
N PHE A 20 6.48 13.33 11.44
CA PHE A 20 5.03 13.23 11.72
C PHE A 20 4.34 12.58 10.50
N ASN A 21 4.07 11.26 10.46
CA ASN A 21 2.91 10.62 11.06
C ASN A 21 3.01 9.06 10.96
N PRO A 22 2.11 8.29 11.63
CA PRO A 22 2.45 7.18 12.51
C PRO A 22 2.65 5.84 11.80
N SER A 23 3.77 5.18 12.08
CA SER A 23 3.99 3.78 11.70
C SER A 23 3.47 2.88 12.81
N SER A 24 2.39 2.12 12.59
CA SER A 24 2.06 0.99 13.47
C SER A 24 3.11 -0.09 13.28
N SER A 25 4.10 -0.05 14.16
CA SER A 25 5.22 -0.97 14.26
C SER A 25 4.73 -2.38 14.59
N LEU A 26 5.27 -3.39 13.91
CA LEU A 26 5.31 -4.74 14.45
C LEU A 26 5.80 -4.68 15.90
N PRO A 27 5.25 -5.49 16.82
CA PRO A 27 5.78 -5.57 18.17
C PRO A 27 7.26 -5.93 18.08
N LEU A 28 8.10 -5.03 18.57
CA LEU A 28 9.55 -5.19 18.62
C LEU A 28 9.99 -5.17 20.08
N CYS A 29 11.07 -5.88 20.34
CA CYS A 29 11.76 -5.88 21.62
C CYS A 29 12.69 -4.68 21.75
N THR A 30 13.11 -4.33 22.96
CA THR A 30 14.05 -3.20 23.18
C THR A 30 15.37 -3.32 22.41
N ASP A 31 15.71 -4.53 21.94
CA ASP A 31 16.87 -4.83 21.09
C ASP A 31 16.52 -4.98 19.59
N LEU A 32 15.34 -4.51 19.19
CA LEU A 32 14.81 -4.52 17.82
C LEU A 32 14.56 -5.91 17.23
N ARG A 33 14.54 -6.98 18.05
CA ARG A 33 14.11 -8.32 17.62
C ARG A 33 12.60 -8.49 17.70
N ALA A 34 12.06 -9.46 16.98
CA ALA A 34 10.68 -9.88 17.12
C ALA A 34 10.47 -10.68 18.43
N PRO A 35 9.35 -10.48 19.15
CA PRO A 35 8.99 -11.30 20.31
C PRO A 35 8.78 -12.76 19.94
N ALA A 36 9.21 -13.66 20.82
CA ALA A 36 9.17 -15.11 20.62
C ALA A 36 8.45 -15.82 21.77
N ILE A 37 7.99 -17.06 21.52
CA ILE A 37 7.45 -17.92 22.58
C ILE A 37 8.64 -18.48 23.37
N PRO A 38 8.73 -18.26 24.69
CA PRO A 38 9.88 -18.68 25.46
C PRO A 38 9.84 -20.20 25.65
N GLN A 39 11.00 -20.88 25.53
CA GLN A 39 11.08 -22.34 25.67
C GLN A 39 10.69 -22.83 27.08
N LYS A 40 10.84 -21.96 28.09
CA LYS A 40 10.41 -22.18 29.47
C LYS A 40 9.67 -20.93 29.95
N PRO A 41 8.61 -21.07 30.77
CA PRO A 41 7.94 -19.92 31.38
C PRO A 41 8.93 -19.05 32.16
N LEU A 42 8.74 -17.73 32.06
CA LEU A 42 9.51 -16.76 32.84
C LEU A 42 9.05 -16.79 34.30
N ALA A 43 10.00 -16.85 35.23
CA ALA A 43 9.72 -17.03 36.66
C ALA A 43 9.54 -15.68 37.37
N PHE A 44 10.29 -14.66 36.97
CA PHE A 44 10.27 -13.35 37.61
C PHE A 44 9.25 -12.40 36.97
N CYS A 45 9.22 -12.33 35.64
CA CYS A 45 8.31 -11.53 34.82
C CYS A 45 7.33 -12.40 34.02
N PRO A 46 6.26 -12.92 34.63
CA PRO A 46 5.39 -13.94 34.04
C PRO A 46 4.41 -13.33 33.01
N TYR A 47 4.89 -13.09 31.80
CA TYR A 47 4.03 -12.75 30.67
C TYR A 47 3.62 -14.00 29.89
N ASN A 48 2.39 -13.97 29.38
CA ASN A 48 1.82 -15.05 28.58
C ASN A 48 2.05 -14.78 27.08
N GLY A 49 2.26 -15.83 26.31
CA GLY A 49 2.37 -15.77 24.85
C GLY A 49 3.77 -15.42 24.34
N ARG A 50 3.84 -14.54 23.33
CA ARG A 50 5.13 -14.05 22.80
C ARG A 50 5.67 -12.95 23.72
N VAL A 51 6.96 -13.02 24.04
CA VAL A 51 7.64 -12.12 24.97
C VAL A 51 9.01 -11.74 24.44
N CYS A 52 9.60 -10.68 25.01
CA CYS A 52 10.92 -10.18 24.62
C CYS A 52 12.09 -10.70 25.46
N CYS A 53 11.80 -11.44 26.53
CA CYS A 53 12.81 -12.03 27.41
C CYS A 53 12.88 -13.54 27.25
N ASP A 54 14.09 -14.07 27.37
CA ASP A 54 14.34 -15.47 27.68
C ASP A 54 14.62 -15.65 29.19
N SER A 55 14.86 -16.90 29.60
CA SER A 55 15.17 -17.21 31.01
C SER A 55 16.44 -16.53 31.53
N SER A 56 17.41 -16.19 30.66
CA SER A 56 18.64 -15.50 31.06
C SER A 56 18.35 -14.04 31.39
N LYS A 57 17.59 -13.36 30.52
CA LYS A 57 17.18 -11.97 30.70
C LYS A 57 16.24 -11.81 31.89
N ASP A 58 15.32 -12.74 32.09
CA ASP A 58 14.41 -12.77 33.25
C ASP A 58 15.18 -12.87 34.57
N LEU A 59 16.20 -13.73 34.65
CA LEU A 59 17.08 -13.83 35.81
C LEU A 59 17.93 -12.56 36.05
N GLN A 60 18.35 -11.88 34.98
CA GLN A 60 19.06 -10.60 35.11
C GLN A 60 18.16 -9.51 35.71
N LEU A 61 16.91 -9.43 35.26
CA LEU A 61 15.93 -8.49 35.79
C LEU A 61 15.60 -8.79 37.26
N GLN A 62 15.52 -10.07 37.62
CA GLN A 62 15.34 -10.49 39.01
C GLN A 62 16.49 -9.98 39.91
N LYS A 63 17.74 -10.24 39.53
CA LYS A 63 18.91 -9.79 40.29
C LYS A 63 18.99 -8.26 40.39
N LEU A 64 18.65 -7.56 39.30
CA LEU A 64 18.60 -6.11 39.28
C LEU A 64 17.57 -5.58 40.28
N PHE A 65 16.38 -6.18 40.32
CA PHE A 65 15.32 -5.80 41.25
C PHE A 65 15.70 -6.07 42.71
N GLU A 66 16.26 -7.25 43.01
CA GLU A 66 16.74 -7.60 44.35
C GLU A 66 17.80 -6.61 44.85
N GLY A 67 18.67 -6.13 43.95
CA GLY A 67 19.68 -5.11 44.26
C GLY A 67 19.13 -3.71 44.57
N MET A 68 17.86 -3.42 44.28
CA MET A 68 17.25 -2.11 44.57
C MET A 68 16.83 -1.97 46.05
N ASN A 69 16.68 -3.08 46.78
CA ASN A 69 16.36 -3.13 48.21
C ASN A 69 15.12 -2.30 48.62
N ILE A 70 14.02 -2.43 47.87
CA ILE A 70 12.77 -1.68 48.09
C ILE A 70 11.95 -2.38 49.18
N THR A 71 11.71 -1.69 50.30
CA THR A 71 11.04 -2.27 51.48
C THR A 71 9.51 -2.18 51.41
N ASP A 72 8.97 -1.11 50.79
CA ASP A 72 7.53 -0.93 50.66
C ASP A 72 6.94 -1.85 49.60
N THR A 73 5.85 -2.54 49.91
CA THR A 73 5.26 -3.56 49.03
C THR A 73 4.60 -2.95 47.80
N ALA A 74 3.97 -1.77 47.92
CA ALA A 74 3.30 -1.12 46.80
C ALA A 74 4.32 -0.55 45.81
N CYS A 75 5.35 0.14 46.32
CA CYS A 75 6.45 0.63 45.51
C CYS A 75 7.24 -0.52 44.86
N SER A 76 7.52 -1.58 45.64
CA SER A 76 8.19 -2.80 45.16
C SER A 76 7.41 -3.45 44.00
N SER A 77 6.09 -3.57 44.11
CA SER A 77 5.25 -4.08 43.02
C SER A 77 5.26 -3.16 41.79
N ALA A 78 5.19 -1.85 41.98
CA ALA A 78 5.21 -0.88 40.89
C ALA A 78 6.53 -0.94 40.12
N VAL A 79 7.67 -0.90 40.83
CA VAL A 79 9.00 -1.00 40.21
C VAL A 79 9.22 -2.35 39.54
N LYS A 80 8.76 -3.46 40.13
CA LYS A 80 8.80 -4.77 39.49
C LYS A 80 8.05 -4.77 38.16
N SER A 81 6.83 -4.22 38.12
CA SER A 81 6.05 -4.14 36.88
C SER A 81 6.75 -3.34 35.78
N ILE A 82 7.42 -2.24 36.17
CA ILE A 82 8.19 -1.38 35.28
C ILE A 82 9.38 -2.13 34.68
N LEU A 83 10.16 -2.85 35.50
CA LEU A 83 11.27 -3.68 35.03
C LEU A 83 10.77 -4.81 34.11
N CYS A 84 9.66 -5.44 34.48
CA CYS A 84 9.10 -6.52 33.68
C CYS A 84 8.56 -6.04 32.34
N SER A 85 8.22 -4.76 32.16
CA SER A 85 7.80 -4.24 30.85
C SER A 85 8.89 -4.36 29.75
N THR A 86 10.17 -4.56 30.10
CA THR A 86 11.22 -4.94 29.14
C THR A 86 10.93 -6.29 28.45
N CYS A 87 10.21 -7.18 29.11
CA CYS A 87 9.79 -8.46 28.55
C CYS A 87 8.49 -8.38 27.74
N ASP A 88 7.83 -7.22 27.70
CA ASP A 88 6.59 -7.03 26.96
C ASP A 88 6.86 -7.13 25.45
N GLN A 89 5.91 -7.71 24.71
CA GLN A 89 6.02 -7.86 23.26
C GLN A 89 6.13 -6.50 22.54
N PHE A 90 5.63 -5.41 23.13
CA PHE A 90 5.72 -4.05 22.60
C PHE A 90 6.81 -3.21 23.28
N SER A 91 7.82 -3.85 23.89
CA SER A 91 8.82 -3.13 24.69
C SER A 91 9.65 -2.11 23.90
N ALA A 92 9.90 -2.29 22.60
CA ALA A 92 10.54 -1.27 21.77
C ALA A 92 9.78 0.06 21.78
N GLU A 93 8.46 -0.01 21.65
CA GLU A 93 7.57 1.14 21.57
C GLU A 93 7.44 1.80 22.94
N LEU A 94 7.21 0.99 23.99
CA LEU A 94 7.12 1.46 25.37
C LEU A 94 8.38 2.23 25.82
N PHE A 95 9.56 1.77 25.41
CA PHE A 95 10.85 2.36 25.76
C PHE A 95 11.36 3.38 24.72
N LYS A 96 10.56 3.64 23.67
CA LYS A 96 10.85 4.56 22.56
C LYS A 96 12.24 4.38 21.94
N VAL A 97 12.66 3.14 21.68
CA VAL A 97 14.02 2.82 21.22
C VAL A 97 14.43 3.54 19.94
N LYS A 98 13.48 3.91 19.07
CA LYS A 98 13.71 4.72 17.87
C LYS A 98 14.14 6.17 18.16
N SER A 99 13.72 6.74 19.30
CA SER A 99 14.02 8.12 19.71
C SER A 99 15.14 8.23 20.75
N GLY A 100 15.73 7.10 21.15
CA GLY A 100 16.77 6.99 22.17
C GLY A 100 16.34 6.05 23.31
N PRO A 101 17.24 5.19 23.83
CA PRO A 101 16.87 4.19 24.83
C PRO A 101 16.53 4.85 26.16
N ARG A 102 15.27 4.80 26.57
CA ARG A 102 14.86 5.21 27.91
C ARG A 102 15.19 4.10 28.94
N PRO A 103 15.55 4.44 30.19
CA PRO A 103 15.70 3.45 31.26
C PRO A 103 14.35 2.97 31.82
N VAL A 104 13.29 3.77 31.63
CA VAL A 104 11.92 3.55 32.12
C VAL A 104 10.96 3.72 30.93
N PRO A 105 9.96 2.84 30.75
CA PRO A 105 8.95 2.98 29.70
C PRO A 105 8.11 4.24 29.92
N VAL A 106 7.42 4.70 28.88
CA VAL A 106 6.42 5.76 29.02
C VAL A 106 5.30 5.28 29.93
N LEU A 107 5.06 5.96 31.06
CA LEU A 107 4.00 5.63 32.00
C LEU A 107 2.69 6.32 31.61
N CYS A 108 1.55 5.64 31.67
CA CYS A 108 0.29 6.26 31.24
C CYS A 108 -0.15 7.43 32.13
N ASN A 109 -0.46 8.56 31.50
CA ASN A 109 -1.21 9.69 32.04
C ASN A 109 -2.71 9.53 31.71
N SER A 110 -3.61 9.87 32.63
CA SER A 110 -5.05 9.63 32.45
C SER A 110 -5.66 10.59 31.44
N THR A 111 -6.18 10.07 30.32
CA THR A 111 -6.99 10.84 29.35
C THR A 111 -8.38 10.26 29.07
N ALA A 112 -8.88 9.33 29.90
CA ALA A 112 -10.27 8.88 29.85
C ALA A 112 -10.89 8.94 31.26
N THR A 113 -12.07 9.55 31.34
CA THR A 113 -12.90 9.75 32.53
C THR A 113 -12.73 8.67 33.63
N SER A 114 -12.25 9.11 34.81
CA SER A 114 -12.36 8.48 36.14
C SER A 114 -11.38 7.37 36.59
N GLU A 115 -10.16 7.25 36.05
CA GLU A 115 -9.09 6.42 36.66
C GLU A 115 -7.82 7.24 36.99
N ASN A 116 -7.23 7.03 38.18
CA ASN A 116 -5.95 7.63 38.58
C ASN A 116 -4.83 7.17 37.63
N SER A 117 -3.95 8.09 37.19
CA SER A 117 -2.89 7.73 36.24
C SER A 117 -1.84 6.80 36.85
N PHE A 118 -1.32 5.85 36.06
CA PHE A 118 -0.29 4.92 36.54
C PHE A 118 0.99 5.66 36.95
N CYS A 119 1.35 6.73 36.23
CA CYS A 119 2.46 7.60 36.62
C CYS A 119 2.25 8.23 38.02
N SER A 120 1.05 8.76 38.29
CA SER A 120 0.74 9.31 39.62
C SER A 120 0.79 8.25 40.69
N SER A 121 0.32 7.03 40.39
CA SER A 121 0.40 5.90 41.32
C SER A 121 1.84 5.55 41.68
N VAL A 122 2.75 5.55 40.70
CA VAL A 122 4.18 5.30 40.94
C VAL A 122 4.76 6.39 41.84
N TRP A 123 4.49 7.66 41.56
CA TRP A 123 4.94 8.76 42.41
C TRP A 123 4.39 8.63 43.84
N ASP A 124 3.08 8.47 43.98
CA ASP A 124 2.41 8.46 45.28
C ASP A 124 2.89 7.31 46.17
N THR A 125 3.21 6.16 45.57
CA THR A 125 3.70 4.98 46.29
C THR A 125 5.20 4.99 46.53
N CYS A 126 6.01 5.57 45.64
CA CYS A 126 7.47 5.49 45.71
C CYS A 126 8.19 6.76 46.15
N GLN A 127 7.56 7.93 46.19
CA GLN A 127 8.26 9.21 46.33
C GLN A 127 9.20 9.30 47.55
N ASN A 128 8.78 8.72 48.68
CA ASN A 128 9.50 8.74 49.95
C ASN A 128 10.12 7.37 50.31
N ILE A 129 10.22 6.45 49.34
CA ILE A 129 10.77 5.10 49.55
C ILE A 129 12.18 5.04 48.95
N PRO A 130 13.21 4.62 49.71
CA PRO A 130 14.55 4.43 49.16
C PRO A 130 14.58 3.33 48.08
N ILE A 131 15.11 3.68 46.90
CA ILE A 131 15.36 2.76 45.79
C ILE A 131 16.83 2.85 45.41
N THR A 132 17.61 1.84 45.76
CA THR A 132 19.05 1.80 45.44
C THR A 132 19.22 1.65 43.93
N ASN A 133 20.07 2.48 43.30
CA ASN A 133 20.21 2.53 41.83
C ASN A 133 18.88 2.71 41.10
N SER A 134 18.05 3.65 41.62
CA SER A 134 16.72 3.93 41.09
C SER A 134 16.72 4.09 39.56
N PRO A 135 15.85 3.38 38.83
CA PRO A 135 15.75 3.55 37.38
C PRO A 135 15.20 4.93 36.99
N PHE A 136 14.66 5.69 37.96
CA PHE A 136 14.15 7.04 37.79
C PHE A 136 15.20 8.13 38.03
N ALA A 137 16.45 7.76 38.33
CA ALA A 137 17.54 8.72 38.47
C ALA A 137 17.86 9.37 37.11
N PRO A 138 18.09 10.69 37.03
CA PRO A 138 18.47 11.36 35.79
C PRO A 138 19.81 10.84 35.25
N SER A 139 19.91 10.63 33.93
CA SER A 139 21.17 10.26 33.26
C SER A 139 22.24 11.36 33.42
N LEU A 140 23.49 10.96 33.72
CA LEU A 140 24.68 11.78 34.04
C LEU A 140 25.18 12.80 32.97
N LYS A 141 24.32 13.42 32.16
CA LYS A 141 24.71 14.47 31.21
C LYS A 141 23.88 15.73 31.36
N THR A 142 24.13 16.51 32.40
CA THR A 142 23.69 17.90 32.50
C THR A 142 24.68 18.84 31.82
N LYS A 143 24.17 19.67 30.90
CA LYS A 143 24.76 20.99 30.55
C LYS A 143 24.53 21.95 31.72
N ALA A 144 25.18 21.71 32.85
CA ALA A 144 25.36 22.64 33.97
C ALA A 144 26.21 21.91 35.01
N GLY A 145 27.41 22.42 35.29
CA GLY A 145 28.38 21.77 36.18
C GLY A 145 27.96 21.79 37.65
N GLU A 146 27.02 20.94 38.04
CA GLU A 146 26.76 20.59 39.44
C GLU A 146 26.88 19.08 39.66
N SER A 147 27.77 18.70 40.57
CA SER A 147 28.01 17.34 41.03
C SER A 147 26.83 16.86 41.88
N GLN A 148 26.03 15.93 41.37
CA GLN A 148 24.98 15.27 42.16
C GLN A 148 25.56 14.18 43.08
N ASN A 149 25.07 14.15 44.32
CA ASN A 149 25.47 13.19 45.36
C ASN A 149 25.20 11.74 44.94
N SER A 150 26.22 10.90 44.97
CA SER A 150 26.16 9.45 44.68
C SER A 150 25.32 8.62 45.67
N ASN A 151 24.71 9.25 46.68
CA ASN A 151 23.95 8.60 47.77
C ASN A 151 22.44 8.87 47.71
N SER A 152 21.95 9.56 46.68
CA SER A 152 20.52 9.84 46.52
C SER A 152 19.73 8.55 46.23
N SER A 153 18.62 8.33 46.93
CA SER A 153 17.80 7.11 46.79
C SER A 153 16.29 7.35 46.79
N LEU A 154 15.82 8.57 47.11
CA LEU A 154 14.40 8.93 47.09
C LEU A 154 14.03 9.59 45.77
N LEU A 155 12.78 9.46 45.31
CA LEU A 155 12.37 10.18 44.10
C LEU A 155 12.30 11.69 44.33
N THR A 156 11.97 12.12 45.56
CA THR A 156 11.97 13.54 45.96
C THR A 156 13.36 14.18 45.92
N ASP A 157 14.42 13.37 45.96
CA ASP A 157 15.79 13.86 45.81
C ASP A 157 16.10 14.21 44.33
N PHE A 158 15.38 13.58 43.38
CA PHE A 158 15.59 13.73 41.95
C PHE A 158 14.57 14.66 41.28
N TRP A 159 13.35 14.74 41.83
CA TRP A 159 12.20 15.41 41.21
C TRP A 159 11.49 16.30 42.22
N GLN A 160 11.20 17.55 41.84
CA GLN A 160 10.65 18.55 42.77
C GLN A 160 9.15 18.35 43.05
N SER A 161 8.43 17.71 42.13
CA SER A 161 7.00 17.44 42.26
C SER A 161 6.55 16.21 41.46
N LYS A 162 5.33 15.74 41.76
CA LYS A 162 4.62 14.72 40.96
C LYS A 162 4.51 15.13 39.49
N THR A 163 4.25 16.42 39.24
CA THR A 163 4.13 16.96 37.89
C THR A 163 5.45 16.80 37.15
N ASP A 164 6.56 17.21 37.76
CA ASP A 164 7.90 17.10 37.12
C ASP A 164 8.26 15.64 36.83
N PHE A 165 7.94 14.74 37.74
CA PHE A 165 8.14 13.30 37.53
C PHE A 165 7.29 12.76 36.37
N CYS A 166 6.02 13.14 36.29
CA CYS A 166 5.13 12.68 35.21
C CYS A 166 5.30 13.41 33.89
N GLU A 167 5.94 14.58 33.87
CA GLU A 167 6.47 15.19 32.64
C GLU A 167 7.69 14.42 32.14
N ALA A 168 8.56 13.96 33.04
CA ALA A 168 9.74 13.17 32.67
C ALA A 168 9.39 11.76 32.20
N PHE A 169 8.48 11.07 32.90
CA PHE A 169 8.18 9.65 32.66
C PHE A 169 6.80 9.36 32.07
N GLY A 170 5.85 10.29 32.12
CA GLY A 170 4.48 10.09 31.68
C GLY A 170 4.25 10.30 30.17
N GLY A 171 3.09 9.84 29.69
CA GLY A 171 2.60 10.09 28.33
C GLY A 171 1.15 9.63 28.12
N ASN A 172 0.49 10.19 27.10
CA ASN A 172 -0.90 9.84 26.75
C ASN A 172 -0.95 8.58 25.88
N SER A 173 -2.07 7.85 25.93
CA SER A 173 -2.38 6.75 25.01
C SER A 173 -3.29 7.25 23.89
N ASP A 174 -2.72 7.93 22.89
CA ASP A 174 -3.47 8.32 21.68
C ASP A 174 -3.30 7.26 20.57
N LYS A 175 -4.00 7.39 19.44
CA LYS A 175 -3.99 6.39 18.33
C LYS A 175 -2.59 6.05 17.81
N ASP A 176 -1.62 6.93 18.08
CA ASP A 176 -0.26 6.90 17.52
C ASP A 176 0.84 6.64 18.55
N SER A 177 0.51 6.46 19.86
CA SER A 177 1.52 6.20 20.89
C SER A 177 1.01 5.30 22.03
N LEU A 178 1.88 4.38 22.46
CA LEU A 178 1.60 3.36 23.46
C LEU A 178 2.25 3.76 24.81
N CYS A 179 1.51 3.68 25.92
CA CYS A 179 2.03 3.88 27.28
C CYS A 179 1.80 2.64 28.15
N PHE A 180 2.62 2.49 29.20
CA PHE A 180 2.55 1.39 30.17
C PHE A 180 1.70 1.78 31.38
N ASN A 181 0.72 0.94 31.71
CA ASN A 181 -0.22 1.15 32.82
C ASN A 181 -0.01 0.18 34.00
N GLY A 182 1.12 -0.52 34.05
CA GLY A 182 1.43 -1.50 35.10
C GLY A 182 1.02 -2.94 34.76
N LYS A 183 0.48 -3.20 33.57
CA LYS A 183 0.09 -4.55 33.10
C LYS A 183 0.64 -4.82 31.70
N GLN A 184 0.69 -6.11 31.32
CA GLN A 184 1.08 -6.53 29.97
C GLN A 184 0.22 -5.79 28.93
N VAL A 185 0.85 -5.26 27.90
CA VAL A 185 0.16 -4.53 26.86
C VAL A 185 -0.61 -5.52 25.99
N SER A 186 -1.92 -5.36 26.02
CA SER A 186 -2.84 -5.93 25.05
C SER A 186 -3.35 -4.78 24.19
N LEU A 187 -3.04 -4.80 22.90
CA LEU A 187 -3.92 -4.14 21.95
C LEU A 187 -5.28 -4.83 22.08
N LYS A 188 -6.39 -4.08 22.09
CA LYS A 188 -7.72 -4.70 22.02
C LYS A 188 -7.66 -5.70 20.88
N LYS A 189 -7.92 -6.99 21.16
CA LYS A 189 -8.35 -7.90 20.11
C LYS A 189 -9.51 -7.18 19.45
N ASN A 190 -9.30 -6.68 18.24
CA ASN A 190 -10.39 -6.16 17.45
C ASN A 190 -11.47 -7.22 17.45
N GLU A 191 -12.68 -6.73 17.61
CA GLU A 191 -13.96 -7.41 17.41
C GLU A 191 -13.76 -8.70 16.61
N THR A 192 -14.27 -9.83 17.11
CA THR A 192 -14.51 -10.98 16.24
C THR A 192 -15.09 -10.45 14.94
N LEU A 193 -14.29 -10.48 13.87
CA LEU A 193 -14.67 -9.96 12.57
C LEU A 193 -15.93 -10.74 12.19
N GLN A 194 -17.08 -10.10 12.34
CA GLN A 194 -18.28 -10.62 11.71
C GLN A 194 -17.99 -10.59 10.22
N PRO A 195 -18.07 -11.75 9.53
CA PRO A 195 -17.83 -11.76 8.11
C PRO A 195 -18.80 -10.77 7.45
N PRO A 196 -18.35 -10.02 6.43
CA PRO A 196 -19.27 -9.26 5.60
C PRO A 196 -20.28 -10.25 5.02
N ASN A 197 -21.56 -10.00 5.22
CA ASN A 197 -22.61 -10.94 4.82
C ASN A 197 -22.81 -10.98 3.30
N GLY A 198 -22.17 -10.07 2.58
CA GLY A 198 -21.99 -10.06 1.14
C GLY A 198 -21.47 -8.70 0.65
N MET A 199 -21.14 -8.61 -0.64
CA MET A 199 -20.76 -7.40 -1.35
C MET A 199 -21.92 -6.96 -2.25
N CYS A 200 -22.40 -5.73 -2.07
CA CYS A 200 -23.46 -5.18 -2.91
C CYS A 200 -22.87 -4.42 -4.10
N LEU A 201 -23.36 -4.72 -5.30
CA LEU A 201 -22.91 -4.09 -6.54
C LEU A 201 -24.02 -3.27 -7.18
N GLU A 202 -23.69 -2.08 -7.68
CA GLU A 202 -24.59 -1.22 -8.45
C GLU A 202 -24.02 -1.07 -9.87
N LYS A 203 -24.84 -1.34 -10.89
CA LYS A 203 -24.42 -1.15 -12.28
C LYS A 203 -24.61 0.32 -12.65
N ILE A 204 -23.51 1.01 -12.91
CA ILE A 204 -23.52 2.45 -13.20
C ILE A 204 -23.32 2.76 -14.69
N ALA A 205 -22.78 1.84 -15.48
CA ALA A 205 -22.66 2.02 -16.93
C ALA A 205 -22.64 0.68 -17.67
N ASP A 206 -23.04 0.71 -18.95
CA ASP A 206 -22.75 -0.34 -19.93
C ASP A 206 -21.33 -0.17 -20.50
N GLY A 207 -20.94 -1.09 -21.38
CA GLY A 207 -19.62 -1.05 -22.04
C GLY A 207 -18.57 -1.90 -21.33
N ALA A 208 -17.48 -2.15 -22.04
CA ALA A 208 -16.38 -3.02 -21.60
C ALA A 208 -15.08 -2.21 -21.58
N TYR A 209 -14.56 -1.97 -20.38
CA TYR A 209 -13.33 -1.21 -20.15
C TYR A 209 -12.31 -2.06 -19.41
N LEU A 210 -11.03 -1.79 -19.67
CA LEU A 210 -9.91 -2.53 -19.11
C LEU A 210 -9.18 -1.75 -18.02
N ASN A 211 -9.20 -0.41 -18.11
CA ASN A 211 -8.54 0.48 -17.15
C ASN A 211 -9.50 1.54 -16.64
N MET A 212 -9.33 1.92 -15.38
CA MET A 212 -10.01 3.04 -14.73
C MET A 212 -9.02 3.75 -13.82
N VAL A 213 -8.80 5.05 -14.03
CA VAL A 213 -7.89 5.88 -13.24
C VAL A 213 -8.61 7.13 -12.75
N PRO A 214 -8.57 7.45 -11.44
CA PRO A 214 -9.22 8.66 -10.95
C PRO A 214 -8.52 9.91 -11.48
N HIS A 215 -9.29 10.97 -11.72
CA HIS A 215 -8.73 12.22 -12.19
C HIS A 215 -7.81 12.83 -11.10
N PRO A 216 -6.55 13.21 -11.41
CA PRO A 216 -5.58 13.65 -10.39
C PRO A 216 -5.93 14.93 -9.60
N ASP A 217 -6.97 15.66 -10.01
CA ASP A 217 -7.43 16.87 -9.31
C ASP A 217 -8.32 16.58 -8.08
N GLY A 218 -8.58 15.31 -7.78
CA GLY A 218 -9.41 14.91 -6.65
C GLY A 218 -10.93 14.98 -6.91
N SER A 219 -11.38 15.36 -8.11
CA SER A 219 -12.80 15.40 -8.43
C SER A 219 -13.39 13.99 -8.59
N ASN A 220 -14.71 13.87 -8.73
CA ASN A 220 -15.39 12.62 -9.07
C ASN A 220 -15.22 12.20 -10.55
N ARG A 221 -14.30 12.83 -11.30
CA ARG A 221 -14.01 12.47 -12.69
C ARG A 221 -13.04 11.31 -12.73
N VAL A 222 -13.17 10.49 -13.76
CA VAL A 222 -12.37 9.29 -13.95
C VAL A 222 -12.07 9.09 -15.44
N PHE A 223 -10.92 8.49 -15.72
CA PHE A 223 -10.53 8.09 -17.05
C PHE A 223 -10.75 6.60 -17.23
N PHE A 224 -11.45 6.22 -18.29
CA PHE A 224 -11.58 4.81 -18.70
C PHE A 224 -10.80 4.56 -19.97
N SER A 225 -10.25 3.36 -20.13
CA SER A 225 -9.73 2.93 -21.42
C SER A 225 -10.11 1.49 -21.77
N ASN A 226 -10.19 1.21 -23.07
CA ASN A 226 -10.46 -0.12 -23.59
C ASN A 226 -9.23 -0.72 -24.30
N GLN A 227 -9.27 -2.03 -24.55
CA GLN A 227 -8.17 -2.76 -25.19
C GLN A 227 -7.81 -2.24 -26.60
N PRO A 228 -8.75 -1.79 -27.46
CA PRO A 228 -8.42 -1.11 -28.72
C PRO A 228 -7.57 0.16 -28.63
N GLY A 229 -7.52 0.85 -27.48
CA GLY A 229 -6.70 2.05 -27.31
C GLY A 229 -7.45 3.36 -27.24
N LYS A 230 -8.76 3.35 -26.97
CA LYS A 230 -9.53 4.57 -26.70
C LYS A 230 -9.56 4.89 -25.22
N ILE A 231 -9.47 6.17 -24.91
CA ILE A 231 -9.55 6.72 -23.55
C ILE A 231 -10.73 7.69 -23.50
N TRP A 232 -11.55 7.60 -22.46
CA TRP A 232 -12.68 8.50 -22.20
C TRP A 232 -12.57 9.14 -20.83
N LEU A 233 -13.08 10.36 -20.69
CA LEU A 233 -13.26 11.06 -19.43
C LEU A 233 -14.74 11.03 -19.08
N ALA A 234 -15.07 10.56 -17.88
CA ALA A 234 -16.44 10.51 -17.38
C ALA A 234 -16.52 11.03 -15.95
N THR A 235 -17.74 11.29 -15.48
CA THR A 235 -18.02 11.76 -14.12
C THR A 235 -18.80 10.69 -13.37
N ILE A 236 -18.27 10.21 -12.24
CA ILE A 236 -18.95 9.21 -11.41
C ILE A 236 -20.10 9.90 -10.66
N PRO A 237 -21.36 9.43 -10.83
CA PRO A 237 -22.50 9.96 -10.08
C PRO A 237 -22.31 9.73 -8.58
N GLU A 238 -22.94 10.56 -7.75
CA GLU A 238 -22.92 10.33 -6.30
C GLU A 238 -23.57 8.98 -5.95
N GLN A 239 -23.16 8.40 -4.82
CA GLN A 239 -23.86 7.23 -4.31
C GLN A 239 -25.31 7.60 -3.98
N ASP A 240 -26.24 6.69 -4.26
CA ASP A 240 -27.68 6.86 -3.98
C ASP A 240 -28.39 7.97 -4.79
N SER A 241 -27.75 8.54 -5.83
CA SER A 241 -28.42 9.52 -6.70
C SER A 241 -29.46 8.89 -7.63
N GLY A 242 -29.37 7.57 -7.86
CA GLY A 242 -30.20 6.87 -8.85
C GLY A 242 -29.84 7.20 -10.31
N GLU A 243 -28.70 7.86 -10.54
CA GLU A 243 -28.23 8.23 -11.87
C GLU A 243 -27.22 7.21 -12.40
N ALA A 244 -27.31 6.92 -13.71
CA ALA A 244 -26.26 6.20 -14.41
C ALA A 244 -25.09 7.15 -14.74
N MET A 245 -23.89 6.60 -14.88
CA MET A 245 -22.74 7.32 -15.38
C MET A 245 -22.90 7.57 -16.88
N GLU A 246 -22.84 8.83 -17.28
CA GLU A 246 -22.81 9.22 -18.68
C GLU A 246 -21.37 9.19 -19.22
N LEU A 247 -21.20 8.56 -20.38
CA LEU A 247 -19.93 8.51 -21.11
C LEU A 247 -20.24 8.65 -22.60
N ASP A 248 -19.78 9.76 -23.21
CA ASP A 248 -19.94 9.99 -24.64
C ASP A 248 -18.89 9.18 -25.42
N GLU A 249 -19.26 7.98 -25.87
CA GLU A 249 -18.38 7.12 -26.63
C GLU A 249 -17.90 7.75 -27.96
N SER A 250 -18.65 8.72 -28.50
CA SER A 250 -18.33 9.42 -29.75
C SER A 250 -17.24 10.49 -29.60
N SER A 251 -16.95 10.92 -28.38
CA SER A 251 -15.91 11.91 -28.05
C SER A 251 -14.88 11.32 -27.07
N PRO A 252 -13.95 10.47 -27.53
CA PRO A 252 -12.87 10.02 -26.67
C PRO A 252 -12.00 11.20 -26.22
N PHE A 253 -11.50 11.11 -24.99
CA PHE A 253 -10.46 11.98 -24.45
C PHE A 253 -9.18 11.84 -25.29
N ALA A 254 -8.80 10.61 -25.65
CA ALA A 254 -7.73 10.32 -26.60
C ALA A 254 -8.04 9.04 -27.38
N ASP A 255 -7.70 9.01 -28.67
CA ASP A 255 -7.88 7.85 -29.53
C ASP A 255 -6.52 7.37 -30.04
N LEU A 256 -6.01 6.28 -29.47
CA LEU A 256 -4.69 5.72 -29.78
C LEU A 256 -4.77 4.49 -30.69
N THR A 257 -5.93 4.21 -31.31
CA THR A 257 -6.14 2.98 -32.09
C THR A 257 -5.18 2.81 -33.27
N ASP A 258 -4.59 3.90 -33.77
CA ASP A 258 -3.62 3.87 -34.87
C ASP A 258 -2.24 3.36 -34.41
N ASP A 259 -1.88 3.54 -33.14
CA ASP A 259 -0.61 3.09 -32.55
C ASP A 259 -0.72 1.71 -31.90
N VAL A 260 -1.94 1.34 -31.46
CA VAL A 260 -2.22 0.11 -30.71
C VAL A 260 -2.48 -1.06 -31.65
N TYR A 261 -1.69 -2.13 -31.50
CA TYR A 261 -1.98 -3.42 -32.10
C TYR A 261 -2.97 -4.19 -31.22
N LEU A 262 -4.16 -4.42 -31.77
CA LEU A 262 -5.24 -5.16 -31.12
C LEU A 262 -5.27 -6.63 -31.56
N ASP A 263 -5.33 -7.52 -30.58
CA ASP A 263 -5.67 -8.94 -30.74
C ASP A 263 -6.20 -9.46 -29.39
N ALA A 264 -6.60 -10.73 -29.29
CA ALA A 264 -7.13 -11.31 -28.05
C ALA A 264 -6.18 -11.16 -26.84
N ARG A 265 -4.86 -11.15 -27.09
CA ARG A 265 -3.79 -11.05 -26.07
C ARG A 265 -3.04 -9.71 -26.10
N PHE A 266 -3.39 -8.80 -27.01
CA PHE A 266 -2.65 -7.56 -27.26
C PHE A 266 -3.58 -6.34 -27.34
N GLY A 267 -3.06 -5.18 -26.99
CA GLY A 267 -3.82 -3.94 -27.03
C GLY A 267 -3.26 -2.91 -26.05
N MET A 268 -4.09 -1.96 -25.63
CA MET A 268 -3.77 -1.04 -24.55
C MET A 268 -3.98 -1.72 -23.19
N MET A 269 -2.89 -1.97 -22.47
CA MET A 269 -2.87 -2.77 -21.24
C MET A 269 -2.94 -1.95 -19.96
N GLY A 270 -2.49 -0.69 -20.02
CA GLY A 270 -2.40 0.17 -18.84
C GLY A 270 -2.46 1.66 -19.18
N MET A 271 -2.80 2.46 -18.18
CA MET A 271 -2.85 3.91 -18.22
C MET A 271 -2.47 4.46 -16.86
N ALA A 272 -1.68 5.53 -16.83
CA ALA A 272 -1.36 6.25 -15.61
C ALA A 272 -1.27 7.75 -15.88
N PHE A 273 -1.72 8.56 -14.92
CA PHE A 273 -1.57 10.01 -14.98
C PHE A 273 -0.44 10.43 -14.05
N HIS A 274 0.35 11.40 -14.48
CA HIS A 274 1.44 11.91 -13.67
C HIS A 274 0.92 12.44 -12.31
N PRO A 275 1.64 12.25 -11.18
CA PRO A 275 1.19 12.77 -9.87
C PRO A 275 0.95 14.29 -9.87
N ASN A 276 1.73 15.04 -10.66
CA ASN A 276 1.56 16.48 -10.94
C ASN A 276 0.79 16.80 -12.24
N PHE A 277 -0.13 15.93 -12.69
CA PHE A 277 -0.89 16.11 -13.93
C PHE A 277 -1.64 17.44 -13.98
N ASP A 278 -2.18 17.90 -12.84
CA ASP A 278 -2.86 19.19 -12.69
C ASP A 278 -2.00 20.39 -13.13
N LYS A 279 -0.67 20.25 -13.04
CA LYS A 279 0.32 21.25 -13.40
C LYS A 279 0.97 21.00 -14.76
N ASN A 280 1.33 19.74 -15.06
CA ASN A 280 2.15 19.42 -16.23
C ASN A 280 1.38 18.80 -17.41
N GLY A 281 0.17 18.31 -17.16
CA GLY A 281 -0.70 17.70 -18.16
C GLY A 281 -0.16 16.40 -18.78
N ARG A 282 0.74 15.69 -18.10
CA ARG A 282 1.39 14.46 -18.60
C ARG A 282 0.60 13.22 -18.20
N PHE A 283 0.34 12.35 -19.16
CA PHE A 283 -0.24 11.03 -18.92
C PHE A 283 0.47 9.99 -19.77
N PHE A 284 0.32 8.72 -19.41
CA PHE A 284 1.08 7.62 -19.95
C PHE A 284 0.14 6.48 -20.32
N ALA A 285 0.43 5.84 -21.45
CA ALA A 285 -0.26 4.63 -21.89
C ALA A 285 0.76 3.50 -22.04
N SER A 286 0.37 2.30 -21.61
CA SER A 286 1.06 1.07 -21.94
C SER A 286 0.24 0.28 -22.94
N PHE A 287 0.86 -0.11 -24.06
CA PHE A 287 0.17 -0.81 -25.12
C PHE A 287 1.12 -1.68 -25.94
N ASN A 288 0.54 -2.60 -26.71
CA ASN A 288 1.28 -3.39 -27.67
C ASN A 288 1.22 -2.78 -29.07
N CYS A 289 2.29 -2.92 -29.83
CA CYS A 289 2.34 -2.48 -31.22
C CYS A 289 3.00 -3.55 -32.11
N ASP A 290 2.85 -3.42 -33.43
CA ASP A 290 3.44 -4.33 -34.42
C ASP A 290 4.50 -3.62 -35.25
N LYS A 291 5.77 -4.06 -35.14
CA LYS A 291 6.90 -3.47 -35.89
C LYS A 291 6.76 -3.65 -37.39
N ALA A 292 6.01 -4.65 -37.85
CA ALA A 292 5.75 -4.88 -39.26
C ALA A 292 4.80 -3.82 -39.85
N LYS A 293 3.94 -3.21 -39.00
CA LYS A 293 3.02 -2.14 -39.39
C LYS A 293 3.63 -0.75 -39.21
N SER A 294 4.40 -0.54 -38.14
CA SER A 294 4.99 0.75 -37.82
C SER A 294 6.46 0.62 -37.40
N PRO A 295 7.41 1.22 -38.14
CA PRO A 295 8.82 1.24 -37.73
C PRO A 295 9.04 1.92 -36.38
N ARG A 296 8.14 2.82 -35.94
CA ARG A 296 8.20 3.45 -34.62
C ARG A 296 7.98 2.47 -33.47
N CYS A 297 7.47 1.28 -33.76
CA CYS A 297 7.30 0.21 -32.78
C CYS A 297 8.60 -0.58 -32.52
N ALA A 298 9.64 -0.38 -33.33
CA ALA A 298 10.88 -1.12 -33.18
C ALA A 298 11.58 -0.81 -31.85
N GLY A 299 11.95 -1.86 -31.12
CA GLY A 299 12.78 -1.79 -29.93
C GLY A 299 13.73 -2.99 -29.84
N ARG A 300 14.53 -3.02 -28.78
CA ARG A 300 15.40 -4.17 -28.48
C ARG A 300 14.52 -5.40 -28.20
N CYS A 301 14.92 -6.55 -28.72
CA CYS A 301 14.25 -7.82 -28.44
C CYS A 301 14.61 -8.33 -27.04
N ALA A 302 13.62 -8.74 -26.24
CA ALA A 302 13.86 -9.30 -24.91
C ALA A 302 14.61 -10.64 -24.96
N CYS A 303 14.39 -11.44 -26.02
CA CYS A 303 15.19 -12.63 -26.30
C CYS A 303 16.44 -12.25 -27.10
N ASN A 304 17.58 -12.21 -26.42
CA ASN A 304 18.88 -11.89 -27.03
C ASN A 304 20.02 -12.64 -26.35
N SER A 305 21.24 -12.50 -26.89
CA SER A 305 22.43 -13.20 -26.41
C SER A 305 22.78 -12.90 -24.95
N ASP A 306 22.45 -11.70 -24.44
CA ASP A 306 22.79 -11.28 -23.07
C ASP A 306 22.01 -12.09 -22.02
N VAL A 307 20.85 -12.60 -22.43
CA VAL A 307 19.98 -13.46 -21.61
C VAL A 307 20.03 -14.93 -22.05
N GLY A 308 20.97 -15.30 -22.93
CA GLY A 308 21.12 -16.68 -23.41
C GLY A 308 19.98 -17.15 -24.33
N CYS A 309 19.27 -16.22 -24.98
CA CYS A 309 18.15 -16.52 -25.86
C CYS A 309 18.46 -16.15 -27.31
N ASP A 310 18.13 -17.05 -28.23
CA ASP A 310 18.28 -16.84 -29.67
C ASP A 310 16.89 -16.83 -30.32
N PRO A 311 16.41 -15.67 -30.80
CA PRO A 311 15.05 -15.55 -31.33
C PRO A 311 14.86 -16.39 -32.60
N SER A 312 15.93 -16.75 -33.33
CA SER A 312 15.84 -17.62 -34.51
C SER A 312 15.55 -19.08 -34.15
N LYS A 313 15.76 -19.47 -32.89
CA LYS A 313 15.48 -20.82 -32.37
C LYS A 313 14.11 -20.93 -31.72
N ILE A 314 13.36 -19.84 -31.63
CA ILE A 314 11.99 -19.85 -31.13
C ILE A 314 11.06 -20.18 -32.29
N ASN A 315 10.25 -21.22 -32.13
CA ASN A 315 9.20 -21.55 -33.11
C ASN A 315 8.19 -20.41 -33.15
N SER A 316 7.75 -20.03 -34.36
CA SER A 316 6.67 -19.05 -34.50
C SER A 316 5.39 -19.54 -33.84
N ASP A 317 4.86 -18.78 -32.89
CA ASP A 317 3.59 -19.01 -32.21
C ASP A 317 2.46 -18.40 -33.06
N ASP A 318 1.45 -19.17 -33.48
CA ASP A 318 0.36 -18.69 -34.34
C ASP A 318 0.82 -17.90 -35.61
N ASN A 319 1.91 -18.33 -36.27
CA ASN A 319 2.56 -17.62 -37.39
C ASN A 319 3.15 -16.24 -37.04
N LYS A 320 3.22 -15.89 -35.77
CA LYS A 320 3.82 -14.64 -35.28
C LYS A 320 5.31 -14.83 -35.06
N GLN A 321 6.11 -13.92 -35.63
CA GLN A 321 7.56 -14.00 -35.53
C GLN A 321 8.05 -13.51 -34.16
N PRO A 322 9.04 -14.16 -33.54
CA PRO A 322 9.64 -13.70 -32.29
C PRO A 322 10.07 -12.23 -32.39
N CYS A 323 9.72 -11.45 -31.36
CA CYS A 323 10.00 -10.01 -31.29
C CYS A 323 9.44 -9.20 -32.46
N GLN A 324 8.36 -9.66 -33.12
CA GLN A 324 7.56 -8.83 -34.03
C GLN A 324 6.77 -7.77 -33.26
N TYR A 325 6.04 -8.22 -32.24
CA TYR A 325 5.25 -7.35 -31.38
C TYR A 325 6.11 -6.79 -30.26
N HIS A 326 5.79 -5.58 -29.84
CA HIS A 326 6.49 -4.91 -28.75
C HIS A 326 5.49 -4.46 -27.69
N THR A 327 5.93 -4.45 -26.44
CA THR A 327 5.29 -3.67 -25.39
C THR A 327 5.90 -2.27 -25.37
N VAL A 328 5.05 -1.26 -25.25
CA VAL A 328 5.40 0.16 -25.27
C VAL A 328 4.84 0.81 -24.02
N VAL A 329 5.61 1.71 -23.42
CA VAL A 329 5.12 2.75 -22.53
C VAL A 329 5.45 4.09 -23.16
N ALA A 330 4.42 4.90 -23.40
CA ALA A 330 4.54 6.18 -24.09
C ALA A 330 3.91 7.30 -23.26
N GLU A 331 4.53 8.48 -23.31
CA GLU A 331 4.05 9.71 -22.70
C GLU A 331 3.23 10.52 -23.72
N PHE A 332 2.12 11.08 -23.24
CA PHE A 332 1.23 11.97 -23.96
C PHE A 332 0.95 13.22 -23.11
N SER A 333 0.39 14.26 -23.74
CA SER A 333 0.11 15.51 -23.04
C SER A 333 -1.22 16.15 -23.45
N VAL A 334 -1.88 16.79 -22.48
CA VAL A 334 -3.02 17.70 -22.69
C VAL A 334 -2.59 19.16 -22.93
N ASN A 335 -1.29 19.45 -22.94
CA ASN A 335 -0.84 20.82 -23.08
C ASN A 335 -1.30 21.43 -24.41
N GLY A 336 -1.90 22.62 -24.33
CA GLY A 336 -2.50 23.30 -25.47
C GLY A 336 -3.89 22.82 -25.89
N THR A 337 -4.55 21.95 -25.11
CA THR A 337 -5.97 21.58 -25.34
C THR A 337 -6.94 22.31 -24.41
N ALA A 338 -6.46 22.84 -23.27
CA ALA A 338 -7.22 23.66 -22.33
C ALA A 338 -6.31 24.70 -21.65
N PRO A 339 -6.87 25.74 -20.99
CA PRO A 339 -6.08 26.74 -20.26
C PRO A 339 -5.26 26.13 -19.10
N ASN A 340 -5.83 25.13 -18.42
CA ASN A 340 -5.20 24.40 -17.33
C ASN A 340 -5.38 22.89 -17.59
N PRO A 341 -4.37 22.04 -17.32
CA PRO A 341 -4.45 20.60 -17.54
C PRO A 341 -5.68 19.92 -16.92
N SER A 342 -6.06 20.27 -15.69
CA SER A 342 -7.22 19.67 -15.01
C SER A 342 -8.56 19.94 -15.72
N LYS A 343 -8.63 20.94 -16.62
CA LYS A 343 -9.85 21.25 -17.39
C LYS A 343 -9.84 20.63 -18.79
N ALA A 344 -8.80 19.88 -19.15
CA ALA A 344 -8.72 19.25 -20.44
C ALA A 344 -9.78 18.14 -20.56
N GLU A 345 -10.66 18.27 -21.54
CA GLU A 345 -11.62 17.22 -21.93
C GLU A 345 -11.09 16.35 -23.07
N LYS A 346 -9.97 16.76 -23.69
CA LYS A 346 -9.32 16.05 -24.80
C LYS A 346 -7.80 16.16 -24.70
N ALA A 347 -7.12 15.16 -25.24
CA ALA A 347 -5.67 15.11 -25.48
C ALA A 347 -5.40 14.85 -26.96
N LYS A 348 -4.21 15.26 -27.43
CA LYS A 348 -3.76 14.91 -28.79
C LYS A 348 -3.24 13.47 -28.78
N PRO A 349 -3.62 12.61 -29.74
CA PRO A 349 -3.09 11.26 -29.86
C PRO A 349 -1.71 11.31 -30.54
N SER A 350 -0.79 12.06 -29.93
CA SER A 350 0.55 12.26 -30.46
C SER A 350 1.51 11.95 -29.34
N GLU A 351 2.27 10.87 -29.52
CA GLU A 351 3.32 10.48 -28.58
C GLU A 351 4.32 11.63 -28.42
N VAL A 352 4.48 12.08 -27.17
CA VAL A 352 5.45 13.10 -26.78
C VAL A 352 6.82 12.46 -26.57
N ARG A 353 6.84 11.27 -25.96
CA ARG A 353 8.08 10.58 -25.63
C ARG A 353 7.88 9.09 -25.46
N ARG A 354 8.86 8.32 -25.96
CA ARG A 354 8.94 6.87 -25.71
C ARG A 354 9.62 6.59 -24.39
N ILE A 355 8.86 6.19 -23.38
CA ILE A 355 9.42 5.83 -22.07
C ILE A 355 10.05 4.45 -22.15
N PHE A 356 9.35 3.45 -22.69
CA PHE A 356 9.86 2.08 -22.74
C PHE A 356 9.44 1.42 -24.04
N THR A 357 10.31 0.61 -24.65
CA THR A 357 9.96 -0.28 -25.76
C THR A 357 10.75 -1.58 -25.68
N MET A 358 10.05 -2.71 -25.69
CA MET A 358 10.68 -4.03 -25.65
C MET A 358 9.96 -5.00 -26.58
N GLY A 359 10.73 -5.67 -27.44
CA GLY A 359 10.25 -6.71 -28.35
C GLY A 359 9.97 -8.00 -27.60
N LEU A 360 8.79 -8.57 -27.84
CA LEU A 360 8.25 -9.71 -27.11
C LEU A 360 8.58 -11.03 -27.82
N PRO A 361 9.21 -12.00 -27.14
CA PRO A 361 9.63 -13.24 -27.77
C PRO A 361 8.47 -14.18 -28.09
N PHE A 362 7.40 -14.13 -27.29
CA PHE A 362 6.15 -14.86 -27.51
C PHE A 362 4.95 -13.90 -27.46
N THR A 363 3.73 -14.44 -27.40
CA THR A 363 2.49 -13.69 -27.65
C THR A 363 1.51 -13.68 -26.46
N ALA A 364 1.94 -14.16 -25.29
CA ALA A 364 1.16 -14.23 -24.06
C ALA A 364 2.02 -13.89 -22.83
N ASN A 365 1.35 -13.66 -21.69
CA ASN A 365 1.94 -13.43 -20.37
C ASN A 365 2.88 -12.22 -20.35
N HIS A 366 2.34 -11.04 -20.66
CA HIS A 366 3.12 -9.81 -20.76
C HIS A 366 2.75 -8.78 -19.69
N GLY A 367 1.64 -8.96 -18.96
CA GLY A 367 1.08 -7.91 -18.11
C GLY A 367 0.88 -6.61 -18.89
N GLY A 368 1.47 -5.52 -18.40
CA GLY A 368 1.42 -4.19 -19.03
C GLY A 368 0.66 -3.14 -18.24
N GLN A 369 0.29 -3.41 -16.99
CA GLN A 369 -0.16 -2.35 -16.10
C GLN A 369 1.01 -1.39 -15.80
N ILE A 370 0.68 -0.10 -15.72
CA ILE A 370 1.57 0.95 -15.23
C ILE A 370 0.86 1.75 -14.15
N LEU A 371 1.61 2.19 -13.15
CA LEU A 371 1.08 3.05 -12.08
C LEU A 371 2.22 3.82 -11.38
N PHE A 372 1.88 4.94 -10.74
CA PHE A 372 2.85 5.72 -9.99
C PHE A 372 2.90 5.29 -8.52
N GLY A 373 4.10 5.19 -7.98
CA GLY A 373 4.32 5.03 -6.55
C GLY A 373 3.81 6.25 -5.78
N PRO A 374 2.88 6.10 -4.82
CA PRO A 374 2.29 7.24 -4.12
C PRO A 374 3.27 7.97 -3.20
N GLU A 375 4.30 7.29 -2.68
CA GLU A 375 5.31 7.89 -1.80
C GLU A 375 6.50 8.49 -2.57
N ASP A 376 6.95 7.82 -3.62
CA ASP A 376 8.18 8.18 -4.33
C ASP A 376 7.94 8.88 -5.69
N GLY A 377 6.72 8.81 -6.21
CA GLY A 377 6.34 9.44 -7.48
C GLY A 377 6.94 8.77 -8.72
N TYR A 378 7.57 7.60 -8.60
CA TYR A 378 8.18 6.91 -9.74
C TYR A 378 7.18 6.04 -10.49
N LEU A 379 7.47 5.76 -11.76
CA LEU A 379 6.62 4.91 -12.58
C LEU A 379 7.00 3.44 -12.39
N TYR A 380 6.03 2.63 -11.99
CA TYR A 380 6.14 1.18 -11.92
C TYR A 380 5.54 0.56 -13.18
N ILE A 381 6.23 -0.43 -13.75
CA ILE A 381 5.84 -1.13 -14.97
C ILE A 381 5.82 -2.63 -14.70
N MET A 382 4.65 -3.25 -14.87
CA MET A 382 4.42 -4.67 -14.61
C MET A 382 4.66 -5.46 -15.89
N MET A 383 5.55 -6.44 -15.84
CA MET A 383 5.96 -7.22 -17.01
C MET A 383 5.97 -8.71 -16.70
N GLY A 384 5.16 -9.46 -17.43
CA GLY A 384 5.15 -10.92 -17.35
C GLY A 384 6.42 -11.56 -17.93
N ASP A 385 6.56 -12.87 -17.74
CA ASP A 385 7.71 -13.70 -18.13
C ASP A 385 7.90 -13.78 -19.65
N GLY A 386 6.96 -13.23 -20.41
CA GLY A 386 7.02 -13.17 -21.86
C GLY A 386 6.39 -14.38 -22.53
N GLY A 387 5.83 -15.32 -21.78
CA GLY A 387 5.21 -16.55 -22.26
C GLY A 387 6.17 -17.72 -22.35
N SER A 388 5.71 -18.80 -23.01
CA SER A 388 6.30 -20.15 -23.00
C SER A 388 6.00 -20.94 -21.73
N LYS A 389 5.65 -22.22 -21.91
CA LYS A 389 5.27 -23.08 -20.79
C LYS A 389 6.45 -23.22 -19.81
N GLY A 390 6.23 -22.77 -18.58
CA GLY A 390 7.19 -22.91 -17.49
C GLY A 390 8.47 -22.08 -17.68
N ASP A 391 8.41 -20.96 -18.39
CA ASP A 391 9.53 -20.04 -18.61
C ASP A 391 10.83 -20.80 -19.00
N SER A 392 10.80 -21.37 -20.21
CA SER A 392 11.86 -22.25 -20.73
C SER A 392 13.23 -21.57 -20.85
N PHE A 393 13.26 -20.23 -20.87
CA PHE A 393 14.48 -19.42 -20.95
C PHE A 393 14.87 -18.81 -19.59
N ASN A 394 14.13 -19.15 -18.52
CA ASN A 394 14.36 -18.69 -17.17
C ASN A 394 14.40 -17.15 -17.05
N PHE A 395 13.60 -16.46 -17.87
CA PHE A 395 13.56 -15.01 -17.91
C PHE A 395 13.15 -14.41 -16.55
N ALA A 396 12.19 -15.02 -15.86
CA ALA A 396 11.67 -14.50 -14.60
C ALA A 396 12.72 -14.47 -13.49
N GLN A 397 13.65 -15.44 -13.47
CA GLN A 397 14.79 -15.48 -12.55
C GLN A 397 16.06 -14.80 -13.09
N ASN A 398 16.17 -14.63 -14.41
CA ASN A 398 17.33 -13.98 -15.03
C ASN A 398 17.29 -12.46 -14.79
N LYS A 399 18.21 -11.96 -13.95
CA LYS A 399 18.37 -10.53 -13.63
C LYS A 399 18.93 -9.68 -14.78
N LYS A 400 19.35 -10.31 -15.88
CA LYS A 400 19.70 -9.63 -17.15
C LYS A 400 18.49 -9.42 -18.06
N SER A 401 17.35 -10.01 -17.74
CA SER A 401 16.08 -9.87 -18.46
C SER A 401 15.13 -8.93 -17.72
N LEU A 402 14.30 -8.20 -18.47
CA LEU A 402 13.18 -7.41 -17.94
C LEU A 402 11.83 -8.13 -17.96
N LEU A 403 11.80 -9.37 -18.48
CA LEU A 403 10.62 -10.23 -18.44
C LEU A 403 10.47 -10.91 -17.06
N GLY A 404 9.24 -11.03 -16.57
CA GLY A 404 8.90 -11.59 -15.25
C GLY A 404 9.36 -10.69 -14.11
N LYS A 405 9.16 -9.37 -14.28
CA LYS A 405 9.67 -8.31 -13.41
C LYS A 405 8.59 -7.26 -13.14
N ILE A 406 8.74 -6.59 -12.01
CA ILE A 406 8.24 -5.22 -11.85
C ILE A 406 9.45 -4.30 -11.97
N MET A 407 9.34 -3.33 -12.88
CA MET A 407 10.35 -2.29 -13.08
C MET A 407 9.93 -1.01 -12.37
N ARG A 408 10.90 -0.21 -11.94
CA ARG A 408 10.67 1.12 -11.34
C ARG A 408 11.63 2.13 -11.99
N VAL A 409 11.08 3.14 -12.64
CA VAL A 409 11.84 4.12 -13.43
C VAL A 409 11.46 5.56 -13.07
N ASP A 410 12.42 6.46 -13.24
CA ASP A 410 12.27 7.90 -13.06
C ASP A 410 12.02 8.58 -14.41
N ILE A 411 10.82 9.13 -14.57
CA ILE A 411 10.36 9.78 -15.80
C ILE A 411 10.46 11.31 -15.75
N ASP A 412 10.99 11.88 -14.66
CA ASP A 412 11.13 13.31 -14.43
C ASP A 412 12.58 13.77 -14.61
N ASN A 413 13.55 12.97 -14.18
CA ASN A 413 14.97 13.28 -14.35
C ASN A 413 15.52 12.57 -15.58
N ILE A 414 15.53 13.28 -16.70
CA ILE A 414 15.83 12.69 -18.02
C ILE A 414 17.33 12.84 -18.33
N PRO A 415 18.06 11.74 -18.59
CA PRO A 415 19.44 11.82 -19.06
C PRO A 415 19.51 12.36 -20.50
N SER A 416 20.68 12.83 -20.93
CA SER A 416 20.91 13.15 -22.35
C SER A 416 20.74 11.90 -23.22
N GLN A 417 20.53 12.08 -24.53
CA GLN A 417 20.39 10.95 -25.44
C GLN A 417 21.66 10.10 -25.51
N GLU A 418 22.83 10.74 -25.36
CA GLU A 418 24.12 10.07 -25.23
C GLU A 418 24.17 9.25 -23.94
N GLU A 419 23.76 9.81 -22.80
CA GLU A 419 23.71 9.08 -21.53
C GLU A 419 22.76 7.87 -21.59
N ILE A 420 21.59 8.01 -22.20
CA ILE A 420 20.65 6.90 -22.42
C ILE A 420 21.30 5.77 -23.25
N SER A 421 22.01 6.14 -24.31
CA SER A 421 22.71 5.18 -25.19
C SER A 421 23.85 4.48 -24.45
N ASP A 422 24.67 5.24 -23.71
CA ASP A 422 25.81 4.71 -22.96
C ASP A 422 25.38 3.79 -21.81
N LEU A 423 24.21 4.06 -21.21
CA LEU A 423 23.61 3.23 -20.17
C LEU A 423 22.86 2.02 -20.71
N GLY A 424 22.60 1.95 -22.02
CA GLY A 424 21.92 0.83 -22.66
C GLY A 424 20.45 0.65 -22.24
N HIS A 425 19.78 1.73 -21.82
CA HIS A 425 18.39 1.70 -21.37
C HIS A 425 17.41 1.32 -22.49
N TRP A 426 16.24 0.81 -22.09
CA TRP A 426 15.19 0.35 -23.00
C TRP A 426 14.27 1.47 -23.51
N GLY A 427 14.56 2.71 -23.13
CA GLY A 427 13.82 3.89 -23.58
C GLY A 427 14.28 5.15 -22.83
N ASN A 428 13.43 6.18 -22.81
CA ASN A 428 13.79 7.50 -22.33
C ASN A 428 13.32 7.72 -20.88
N TYR A 429 14.14 7.25 -19.93
CA TYR A 429 14.00 7.45 -18.48
C TYR A 429 15.37 7.41 -17.80
N SER A 430 15.43 7.76 -16.52
CA SER A 430 16.53 7.37 -15.64
C SER A 430 16.07 6.31 -14.63
N VAL A 431 17.02 5.73 -13.92
CA VAL A 431 16.76 4.68 -12.92
C VAL A 431 17.04 5.23 -11.52
N PRO A 432 16.09 5.13 -10.58
CA PRO A 432 16.33 5.52 -9.20
C PRO A 432 17.55 4.81 -8.59
N ARG A 433 18.40 5.55 -7.88
CA ARG A 433 19.64 5.01 -7.30
C ARG A 433 19.38 3.94 -6.24
N ASP A 434 18.23 3.99 -5.59
CA ASP A 434 17.78 2.99 -4.64
C ASP A 434 17.09 1.78 -5.29
N ASN A 435 17.10 1.62 -6.62
CA ASN A 435 16.72 0.33 -7.18
C ASN A 435 17.71 -0.77 -6.73
N PRO A 436 17.23 -2.01 -6.47
CA PRO A 436 18.05 -3.12 -5.96
C PRO A 436 19.34 -3.40 -6.74
N TYR A 437 19.32 -3.19 -8.06
CA TYR A 437 20.40 -3.55 -8.97
C TYR A 437 21.04 -2.35 -9.67
N SER A 438 20.78 -1.12 -9.21
CA SER A 438 21.20 0.12 -9.88
C SER A 438 22.72 0.28 -10.04
N GLN A 439 23.52 -0.40 -9.22
CA GLN A 439 24.98 -0.30 -9.20
C GLN A 439 25.69 -1.47 -9.88
N ASP A 440 24.96 -2.54 -10.22
CA ASP A 440 25.52 -3.72 -10.86
C ASP A 440 25.37 -3.60 -12.38
N LYS A 441 26.49 -3.38 -13.08
CA LYS A 441 26.51 -3.18 -14.52
C LYS A 441 26.19 -4.46 -15.31
N ASP A 442 26.24 -5.62 -14.67
CA ASP A 442 25.93 -6.89 -15.32
C ASP A 442 24.44 -7.23 -15.26
N LEU A 443 23.64 -6.47 -14.49
CA LEU A 443 22.22 -6.70 -14.26
C LEU A 443 21.37 -5.54 -14.81
N GLN A 444 20.06 -5.76 -14.97
CA GLN A 444 19.15 -4.69 -15.40
C GLN A 444 18.83 -3.77 -14.20
N PRO A 445 19.22 -2.48 -14.24
CA PRO A 445 19.06 -1.58 -13.11
C PRO A 445 17.60 -1.20 -12.84
N GLU A 446 16.70 -1.35 -13.82
CA GLU A 446 15.28 -1.03 -13.73
C GLU A 446 14.51 -1.96 -12.78
N ILE A 447 15.04 -3.17 -12.51
CA ILE A 447 14.34 -4.21 -11.75
C ILE A 447 14.10 -3.74 -10.31
N TRP A 448 12.81 -3.65 -9.93
CA TRP A 448 12.36 -3.48 -8.55
C TRP A 448 12.10 -4.82 -7.87
N ALA A 449 11.46 -5.76 -8.58
CA ALA A 449 11.10 -7.09 -8.11
C ALA A 449 11.17 -8.09 -9.27
N LEU A 450 11.38 -9.37 -8.97
CA LEU A 450 11.54 -10.44 -9.96
C LEU A 450 10.84 -11.74 -9.57
N GLY A 451 10.80 -12.70 -10.50
CA GLY A 451 10.22 -14.01 -10.25
C GLY A 451 8.70 -14.02 -10.32
N LEU A 452 8.13 -13.15 -11.15
CA LEU A 452 6.69 -13.07 -11.44
C LEU A 452 6.39 -13.75 -12.78
N ARG A 453 5.17 -14.26 -12.95
CA ARG A 453 4.73 -14.91 -14.19
C ARG A 453 3.98 -13.96 -15.11
N ASP A 454 2.86 -13.42 -14.69
CA ASP A 454 1.99 -12.50 -15.41
C ASP A 454 1.24 -11.59 -14.41
N PRO A 455 1.94 -10.58 -13.84
CA PRO A 455 1.36 -9.65 -12.87
C PRO A 455 0.29 -8.77 -13.54
N TRP A 456 -0.98 -9.18 -13.43
CA TRP A 456 -2.09 -8.61 -14.18
C TRP A 456 -2.57 -7.28 -13.62
N ARG A 457 -2.91 -7.25 -12.32
CA ARG A 457 -3.34 -6.04 -11.62
C ARG A 457 -2.75 -5.93 -10.23
N CYS A 458 -2.14 -4.78 -10.02
CA CYS A 458 -1.56 -4.35 -8.79
C CYS A 458 -2.11 -3.01 -8.35
N SER A 459 -2.03 -2.75 -7.05
CA SER A 459 -2.38 -1.49 -6.45
C SER A 459 -1.56 -1.23 -5.19
N PHE A 460 -1.34 0.04 -4.89
CA PHE A 460 -0.90 0.46 -3.57
C PHE A 460 -2.12 0.67 -2.67
N ASP A 461 -2.01 0.25 -1.41
CA ASP A 461 -3.01 0.61 -0.41
C ASP A 461 -2.91 2.11 -0.10
N SER A 462 -3.98 2.86 -0.40
CA SER A 462 -3.99 4.32 -0.25
C SER A 462 -3.77 4.83 1.18
N GLU A 463 -3.99 3.98 2.20
CA GLU A 463 -3.70 4.33 3.61
C GLU A 463 -2.38 3.71 4.12
N ARG A 464 -1.79 2.78 3.36
CA ARG A 464 -0.51 2.15 3.66
C ARG A 464 0.32 2.10 2.38
N PRO A 465 0.95 3.20 1.98
CA PRO A 465 1.62 3.29 0.68
C PRO A 465 2.76 2.26 0.48
N SER A 466 3.28 1.66 1.55
CA SER A 466 4.24 0.54 1.49
C SER A 466 3.62 -0.81 1.13
N TYR A 467 2.30 -0.96 1.19
CA TYR A 467 1.57 -2.17 0.78
C TYR A 467 1.31 -2.10 -0.72
N PHE A 468 2.28 -2.56 -1.49
CA PHE A 468 2.15 -2.76 -2.92
C PHE A 468 1.68 -4.20 -3.17
N ILE A 469 0.45 -4.39 -3.60
CA ILE A 469 -0.17 -5.71 -3.73
C ILE A 469 -0.38 -6.01 -5.21
N CYS A 470 0.06 -7.17 -5.69
CA CYS A 470 -0.08 -7.60 -7.08
C CYS A 470 -0.73 -8.96 -7.16
N ALA A 471 -1.74 -9.11 -8.03
CA ALA A 471 -2.19 -10.43 -8.44
C ALA A 471 -1.37 -10.90 -9.65
N ASP A 472 -0.82 -12.10 -9.52
CA ASP A 472 0.00 -12.76 -10.51
C ASP A 472 -0.72 -14.02 -11.01
N VAL A 473 -0.93 -14.09 -12.33
CA VAL A 473 -1.71 -15.16 -12.94
C VAL A 473 -0.87 -16.42 -13.04
N GLY A 474 -1.41 -17.53 -12.53
CA GLY A 474 -0.80 -18.85 -12.53
C GLY A 474 -0.68 -19.49 -13.91
N GLN A 475 0.04 -20.62 -14.00
CA GLN A 475 0.11 -21.37 -15.25
C GLN A 475 -0.96 -22.45 -15.34
N ASP A 476 -0.93 -23.40 -14.41
CA ASP A 476 -1.74 -24.62 -14.47
C ASP A 476 -2.38 -24.96 -13.11
N GLN A 477 -1.82 -24.50 -11.99
CA GLN A 477 -2.13 -25.02 -10.65
C GLN A 477 -2.74 -23.97 -9.72
N TYR A 478 -2.17 -22.76 -9.68
CA TYR A 478 -2.45 -21.83 -8.60
C TYR A 478 -2.42 -20.38 -9.06
N GLU A 479 -3.45 -19.64 -8.68
CA GLU A 479 -3.49 -18.19 -8.85
C GLU A 479 -3.04 -17.50 -7.56
N GLU A 480 -2.29 -16.41 -7.65
CA GLU A 480 -1.63 -15.83 -6.48
C GLU A 480 -1.74 -14.31 -6.35
N VAL A 481 -1.58 -13.83 -5.11
CA VAL A 481 -1.44 -12.41 -4.80
C VAL A 481 -0.25 -12.23 -3.86
N ASP A 482 0.63 -11.32 -4.24
CA ASP A 482 1.88 -11.01 -3.56
C ASP A 482 1.87 -9.60 -2.97
N ILE A 483 2.62 -9.43 -1.87
CA ILE A 483 3.04 -8.11 -1.41
C ILE A 483 4.42 -7.84 -1.98
N ILE A 484 4.48 -6.92 -2.93
CA ILE A 484 5.68 -6.58 -3.67
C ILE A 484 6.61 -5.73 -2.82
N THR A 485 7.78 -6.29 -2.51
CA THR A 485 8.87 -5.64 -1.80
C THR A 485 10.08 -5.39 -2.68
N ARG A 486 10.90 -4.40 -2.28
CA ARG A 486 12.16 -4.05 -2.95
C ARG A 486 13.11 -5.25 -3.01
N GLY A 487 13.48 -5.65 -4.22
CA GLY A 487 14.40 -6.77 -4.48
C GLY A 487 13.78 -8.15 -4.25
N GLY A 488 12.48 -8.23 -3.96
CA GLY A 488 11.78 -9.48 -3.72
C GLY A 488 11.81 -10.42 -4.93
N ASN A 489 11.91 -11.71 -4.67
CA ASN A 489 11.87 -12.78 -5.66
C ASN A 489 10.66 -13.68 -5.37
N TYR A 490 9.67 -13.70 -6.26
CA TYR A 490 8.41 -14.45 -6.07
C TYR A 490 8.46 -15.89 -6.63
N GLY A 491 9.66 -16.35 -7.00
CA GLY A 491 9.94 -17.77 -7.20
C GLY A 491 9.55 -18.34 -8.56
N TRP A 492 8.74 -17.67 -9.38
CA TRP A 492 8.44 -18.15 -10.73
C TRP A 492 9.73 -18.21 -11.57
N SER A 493 10.05 -19.32 -12.25
CA SER A 493 9.21 -20.50 -12.52
C SER A 493 9.61 -21.76 -11.73
N MET A 494 10.34 -21.62 -10.63
CA MET A 494 10.64 -22.74 -9.75
C MET A 494 9.48 -23.06 -8.81
N TYR A 495 8.70 -22.04 -8.45
CA TYR A 495 7.46 -22.16 -7.70
C TYR A 495 6.30 -21.54 -8.50
N GLU A 496 5.11 -22.12 -8.32
CA GLU A 496 3.83 -21.59 -8.76
C GLU A 496 2.93 -21.55 -7.52
N GLY A 497 2.66 -20.35 -6.99
CA GLY A 497 2.08 -20.26 -5.66
C GLY A 497 3.00 -20.84 -4.58
N PRO A 498 2.42 -21.55 -3.58
CA PRO A 498 3.20 -22.25 -2.57
C PRO A 498 3.82 -23.57 -3.07
N PHE A 499 3.59 -23.95 -4.33
CA PHE A 499 3.93 -25.27 -4.85
C PHE A 499 5.19 -25.22 -5.71
N ARG A 500 6.01 -26.25 -5.60
CA ARG A 500 7.17 -26.40 -6.47
C ARG A 500 6.72 -26.82 -7.87
N PHE A 501 7.09 -26.02 -8.87
CA PHE A 501 6.72 -26.23 -10.27
C PHE A 501 7.77 -27.06 -11.04
N LYS A 502 9.06 -26.71 -10.91
CA LYS A 502 10.19 -27.43 -11.55
C LYS A 502 10.85 -28.42 -10.59
N ASN A 503 11.19 -29.61 -11.10
CA ASN A 503 11.96 -30.61 -10.35
C ASN A 503 13.34 -30.05 -9.95
N ALA A 504 13.73 -30.26 -8.69
CA ALA A 504 14.97 -29.72 -8.13
C ALA A 504 16.23 -30.31 -8.81
N SER A 505 17.14 -29.43 -9.22
CA SER A 505 18.55 -29.76 -9.36
C SER A 505 19.27 -29.59 -8.01
N ALA A 506 20.43 -30.22 -7.82
CA ALA A 506 21.17 -30.19 -6.55
C ALA A 506 21.70 -28.81 -6.14
N ASP A 507 21.55 -27.79 -7.00
CA ASP A 507 22.07 -26.42 -6.84
C ASP A 507 20.97 -25.34 -6.79
N ASP A 508 19.69 -25.73 -6.66
CA ASP A 508 18.54 -24.80 -6.70
C ASP A 508 18.28 -24.12 -5.33
N SER A 509 19.32 -23.55 -4.74
CA SER A 509 19.22 -22.72 -3.53
C SER A 509 18.60 -21.36 -3.87
N MET A 510 17.27 -21.25 -3.79
CA MET A 510 16.56 -19.96 -3.79
C MET A 510 15.74 -19.78 -2.52
N ASP A 511 15.52 -18.52 -2.14
CA ASP A 511 14.66 -18.12 -1.01
C ASP A 511 13.51 -17.26 -1.56
N PRO A 512 12.42 -17.89 -2.05
CA PRO A 512 11.31 -17.16 -2.64
C PRO A 512 10.43 -16.52 -1.56
N ILE A 513 9.86 -15.37 -1.88
CA ILE A 513 8.77 -14.79 -1.13
C ILE A 513 7.50 -15.46 -1.63
N PHE A 514 6.85 -16.24 -0.78
CA PHE A 514 5.59 -16.89 -1.12
C PHE A 514 4.41 -15.89 -1.09
N PRO A 515 3.36 -16.17 -1.89
CA PRO A 515 2.20 -15.29 -1.94
C PRO A 515 1.45 -15.26 -0.61
N VAL A 516 0.82 -14.12 -0.36
CA VAL A 516 0.01 -13.89 0.85
C VAL A 516 -1.43 -14.38 0.68
N LEU A 517 -1.89 -14.53 -0.57
CA LEU A 517 -3.22 -15.02 -0.93
C LEU A 517 -3.14 -15.85 -2.21
N GLY A 518 -4.18 -16.66 -2.43
CA GLY A 518 -4.37 -17.35 -3.70
C GLY A 518 -5.44 -18.42 -3.60
N TYR A 519 -5.61 -19.16 -4.69
CA TYR A 519 -6.53 -20.29 -4.78
C TYR A 519 -6.09 -21.28 -5.85
N ASN A 520 -6.44 -22.57 -5.69
CA ASN A 520 -6.12 -23.55 -6.71
C ASN A 520 -7.04 -23.37 -7.91
N HIS A 521 -6.54 -23.63 -9.11
CA HIS A 521 -7.37 -23.58 -10.31
C HIS A 521 -8.60 -24.50 -10.20
N SER A 522 -8.44 -25.66 -9.57
CA SER A 522 -9.53 -26.63 -9.37
C SER A 522 -10.63 -26.17 -8.42
N ASP A 523 -10.40 -25.11 -7.61
CA ASP A 523 -11.36 -24.63 -6.61
C ASP A 523 -12.48 -23.78 -7.23
N ILE A 524 -12.27 -23.20 -8.44
CA ILE A 524 -13.24 -22.30 -9.08
C ILE A 524 -14.29 -23.05 -9.90
N ASN A 525 -13.84 -23.98 -10.73
CA ASN A 525 -14.70 -24.83 -11.52
C ASN A 525 -14.03 -26.19 -11.69
N LYS A 526 -14.71 -27.27 -11.29
CA LYS A 526 -14.14 -28.62 -11.36
C LYS A 526 -14.02 -29.16 -12.80
N GLU A 527 -14.79 -28.61 -13.74
CA GLU A 527 -14.80 -29.07 -15.13
C GLU A 527 -13.81 -28.30 -16.00
N VAL A 528 -13.70 -26.98 -15.80
CA VAL A 528 -12.90 -26.08 -16.64
C VAL A 528 -11.71 -25.44 -15.90
N GLY A 529 -11.74 -25.41 -14.56
CA GLY A 529 -10.75 -24.73 -13.72
C GLY A 529 -11.05 -23.24 -13.46
N SER A 530 -10.09 -22.56 -12.84
CA SER A 530 -9.93 -21.10 -12.81
C SER A 530 -9.66 -20.60 -14.22
N ALA A 531 -10.02 -19.34 -14.50
CA ALA A 531 -9.54 -18.69 -15.70
C ALA A 531 -8.23 -17.93 -15.47
N ALA A 532 -8.28 -16.96 -14.56
CA ALA A 532 -7.18 -16.05 -14.26
C ALA A 532 -7.59 -15.15 -13.10
N ILE A 533 -6.71 -14.97 -12.11
CA ILE A 533 -6.91 -13.95 -11.09
C ILE A 533 -6.82 -12.54 -11.69
N SER A 534 -7.83 -11.72 -11.42
CA SER A 534 -7.92 -10.36 -11.97
C SER A 534 -7.33 -9.28 -11.06
N GLY A 535 -6.89 -9.64 -9.86
CA GLY A 535 -6.40 -8.72 -8.81
C GLY A 535 -7.46 -7.77 -8.27
N GLY A 536 -7.05 -6.62 -7.71
CA GLY A 536 -7.96 -5.60 -7.23
C GLY A 536 -7.33 -4.57 -6.28
N TYR A 537 -8.10 -4.10 -5.30
CA TYR A 537 -7.74 -2.99 -4.41
C TYR A 537 -8.06 -3.30 -2.95
N VAL A 538 -7.28 -2.71 -2.03
CA VAL A 538 -7.71 -2.59 -0.64
C VAL A 538 -8.88 -1.60 -0.58
N TYR A 539 -10.02 -2.06 -0.08
CA TYR A 539 -11.23 -1.25 0.01
C TYR A 539 -11.09 -0.20 1.12
N ARG A 540 -11.03 1.07 0.72
CA ARG A 540 -10.85 2.23 1.63
C ARG A 540 -12.01 3.21 1.59
N SER A 541 -13.12 2.86 0.92
CA SER A 541 -14.35 3.63 1.00
C SER A 541 -15.09 3.37 2.31
N LYS A 542 -15.80 4.40 2.80
CA LYS A 542 -16.68 4.28 3.98
C LYS A 542 -18.08 3.82 3.63
N THR A 543 -18.38 3.63 2.35
CA THR A 543 -19.70 3.20 1.87
C THR A 543 -20.06 1.83 2.42
N ASP A 544 -19.20 0.82 2.28
CA ASP A 544 -19.34 -0.47 2.98
C ASP A 544 -18.30 -0.58 4.11
N PRO A 545 -18.66 -0.21 5.35
CA PRO A 545 -17.72 -0.25 6.47
C PRO A 545 -17.40 -1.67 6.94
N CYS A 546 -18.11 -2.71 6.47
CA CYS A 546 -17.86 -4.10 6.87
C CYS A 546 -16.76 -4.77 6.05
N ILE A 547 -16.48 -4.28 4.85
CA ILE A 547 -15.35 -4.76 4.02
C ILE A 547 -14.14 -3.79 4.06
N TYR A 548 -14.26 -2.65 4.73
CA TYR A 548 -13.17 -1.68 4.89
C TYR A 548 -11.87 -2.31 5.40
N GLY A 549 -10.77 -2.02 4.70
CA GLY A 549 -9.45 -2.59 4.94
C GLY A 549 -9.22 -3.98 4.34
N SER A 550 -10.22 -4.58 3.70
CA SER A 550 -10.07 -5.86 2.99
C SER A 550 -9.52 -5.64 1.58
N TYR A 551 -8.59 -6.49 1.14
CA TYR A 551 -8.20 -6.55 -0.27
C TYR A 551 -9.25 -7.34 -1.05
N LEU A 552 -9.90 -6.70 -2.01
CA LEU A 552 -10.92 -7.30 -2.86
C LEU A 552 -10.26 -7.80 -4.14
N TYR A 553 -10.57 -9.04 -4.52
CA TYR A 553 -10.09 -9.65 -5.76
C TYR A 553 -11.08 -10.69 -6.29
N GLY A 554 -10.93 -11.10 -7.53
CA GLY A 554 -11.83 -12.03 -8.20
C GLY A 554 -11.17 -12.80 -9.32
N ASP A 555 -11.87 -13.85 -9.77
CA ASP A 555 -11.50 -14.64 -10.94
C ASP A 555 -12.19 -14.08 -12.20
N LEU A 556 -11.52 -14.15 -13.34
CA LEU A 556 -12.03 -13.67 -14.63
C LEU A 556 -13.44 -14.19 -14.94
N TYR A 557 -13.83 -15.40 -14.56
CA TYR A 557 -15.17 -15.94 -14.82
C TYR A 557 -16.30 -15.29 -14.00
N ALA A 558 -15.99 -14.33 -13.13
CA ALA A 558 -16.95 -13.57 -12.34
C ALA A 558 -17.90 -14.44 -11.48
N LYS A 559 -17.48 -15.65 -11.12
CA LYS A 559 -18.23 -16.56 -10.24
C LYS A 559 -17.89 -16.35 -8.77
N ASN A 560 -16.63 -16.01 -8.50
CA ASN A 560 -16.09 -15.92 -7.15
C ASN A 560 -15.38 -14.58 -6.99
N PHE A 561 -15.73 -13.88 -5.91
CA PHE A 561 -14.95 -12.79 -5.35
C PHE A 561 -14.45 -13.22 -3.98
N TRP A 562 -13.36 -12.59 -3.55
CA TRP A 562 -12.82 -12.75 -2.21
C TRP A 562 -12.57 -11.39 -1.58
N ALA A 563 -12.71 -11.38 -0.25
CA ALA A 563 -12.25 -10.29 0.60
C ALA A 563 -11.18 -10.86 1.53
N ALA A 564 -9.96 -10.37 1.39
CA ALA A 564 -8.83 -10.76 2.21
C ALA A 564 -8.59 -9.73 3.32
N GLN A 565 -8.65 -10.18 4.57
CA GLN A 565 -8.40 -9.34 5.73
C GLN A 565 -7.11 -9.72 6.41
N GLU A 566 -6.28 -8.72 6.65
CA GLU A 566 -5.04 -8.87 7.38
C GLU A 566 -5.29 -8.85 8.90
N ASN A 567 -4.76 -9.84 9.61
CA ASN A 567 -4.89 -9.89 11.06
C ASN A 567 -3.69 -10.59 11.73
N PRO A 568 -2.96 -9.90 12.63
CA PRO A 568 -3.14 -8.50 13.03
C PRO A 568 -2.77 -7.52 11.91
N TYR A 569 -3.21 -6.27 12.04
CA TYR A 569 -2.85 -5.20 11.11
C TYR A 569 -1.33 -5.08 10.98
N ASN A 570 -0.84 -4.94 9.75
CA ASN A 570 0.58 -4.89 9.38
C ASN A 570 1.40 -6.17 9.65
N SER A 571 0.75 -7.32 9.78
CA SER A 571 1.45 -8.59 10.01
C SER A 571 1.94 -9.29 8.73
N GLY A 572 1.45 -8.88 7.56
CA GLY A 572 1.55 -9.64 6.31
C GLY A 572 0.71 -10.92 6.30
N ASN A 573 -0.04 -11.22 7.37
CA ASN A 573 -0.83 -12.43 7.48
C ASN A 573 -2.29 -12.16 7.13
N PHE A 574 -2.71 -12.63 5.95
CA PHE A 574 -4.06 -12.44 5.46
C PHE A 574 -4.90 -13.70 5.64
N THR A 575 -6.16 -13.47 5.97
CA THR A 575 -7.21 -14.49 5.92
C THR A 575 -8.14 -14.16 4.76
N THR A 576 -8.20 -15.06 3.79
CA THR A 576 -9.12 -14.93 2.66
C THR A 576 -10.45 -15.61 2.95
N ARG A 577 -11.54 -15.02 2.44
CA ARG A 577 -12.87 -15.62 2.41
C ARG A 577 -13.55 -15.26 1.10
N GLY A 578 -14.23 -16.24 0.51
CA GLY A 578 -15.16 -15.96 -0.59
C GLY A 578 -16.27 -15.04 -0.08
N ILE A 579 -16.58 -13.99 -0.83
CA ILE A 579 -17.64 -13.02 -0.50
C ILE A 579 -18.84 -13.23 -1.44
N PRO A 580 -20.03 -13.59 -0.91
CA PRO A 580 -21.25 -13.57 -1.69
C PRO A 580 -21.47 -12.18 -2.28
N PHE A 581 -22.03 -12.08 -3.48
CA PHE A 581 -22.31 -10.79 -4.09
C PHE A 581 -23.64 -10.83 -4.82
N SER A 582 -24.30 -9.68 -4.86
CA SER A 582 -25.56 -9.49 -5.60
C SER A 582 -25.66 -8.05 -6.08
N CYS A 583 -26.63 -7.78 -6.94
CA CYS A 583 -26.90 -6.44 -7.41
C CYS A 583 -27.90 -5.71 -6.51
N ALA A 584 -27.71 -4.40 -6.36
CA ALA A 584 -28.61 -3.50 -5.68
C ALA A 584 -29.99 -3.52 -6.36
N HIS A 585 -31.06 -3.62 -5.56
CA HIS A 585 -32.44 -3.71 -6.06
C HIS A 585 -32.91 -2.42 -6.76
N ASP A 586 -32.25 -1.30 -6.46
CA ASP A 586 -32.48 0.05 -6.94
C ASP A 586 -31.31 0.54 -7.82
N SER A 587 -30.58 -0.38 -8.46
CA SER A 587 -29.51 -0.06 -9.41
C SER A 587 -30.06 0.81 -10.57
N PRO A 588 -29.36 1.89 -10.98
CA PRO A 588 -29.84 2.80 -12.03
C PRO A 588 -29.90 2.12 -13.41
N LEU A 589 -29.01 1.16 -13.65
CA LEU A 589 -29.09 0.23 -14.78
C LEU A 589 -29.44 -1.17 -14.28
N ASN A 590 -30.32 -1.86 -15.02
CA ASN A 590 -30.75 -3.20 -14.67
C ASN A 590 -29.58 -4.19 -14.72
N CYS A 591 -29.35 -4.88 -13.62
CA CYS A 591 -28.46 -6.02 -13.57
C CYS A 591 -29.13 -7.25 -14.18
N SER A 592 -28.54 -7.79 -15.24
CA SER A 592 -28.93 -9.11 -15.75
C SER A 592 -28.58 -10.20 -14.73
N SER A 593 -29.31 -11.31 -14.73
CA SER A 593 -29.06 -12.48 -13.89
C SER A 593 -28.55 -13.66 -14.72
N VAL A 594 -27.66 -14.47 -14.16
CA VAL A 594 -27.27 -15.72 -14.79
C VAL A 594 -28.45 -16.72 -14.74
N PRO A 595 -28.83 -17.38 -15.85
CA PRO A 595 -29.93 -18.35 -15.84
C PRO A 595 -29.75 -19.43 -14.76
N ASN A 596 -30.80 -19.68 -13.97
CA ASN A 596 -30.80 -20.65 -12.86
C ASN A 596 -29.75 -20.36 -11.75
N SER A 597 -29.29 -19.12 -11.62
CA SER A 597 -28.34 -18.71 -10.60
C SER A 597 -28.78 -17.39 -9.95
N PRO A 598 -28.55 -17.21 -8.62
CA PRO A 598 -28.82 -15.95 -7.94
C PRO A 598 -27.78 -14.86 -8.26
N LEU A 599 -26.71 -15.18 -9.00
CA LEU A 599 -25.63 -14.25 -9.28
C LEU A 599 -25.99 -13.26 -10.40
N PRO A 600 -25.56 -11.99 -10.29
CA PRO A 600 -25.64 -11.06 -11.40
C PRO A 600 -24.75 -11.56 -12.55
N ALA A 601 -25.24 -11.43 -13.78
CA ALA A 601 -24.54 -11.80 -14.99
C ALA A 601 -23.49 -10.74 -15.34
N LEU A 602 -22.39 -10.74 -14.58
CA LEU A 602 -21.27 -9.82 -14.76
C LEU A 602 -20.48 -10.10 -16.06
N GLY A 603 -20.57 -11.32 -16.61
CA GLY A 603 -19.75 -11.74 -17.73
C GLY A 603 -18.33 -12.06 -17.28
N TYR A 604 -17.32 -11.45 -17.92
CA TYR A 604 -15.93 -11.58 -17.51
C TYR A 604 -15.47 -10.38 -16.68
N ILE A 605 -14.73 -10.60 -15.59
CA ILE A 605 -14.05 -9.51 -14.84
C ILE A 605 -12.73 -9.21 -15.54
N PHE A 606 -12.61 -8.06 -16.18
CA PHE A 606 -11.36 -7.69 -16.82
C PHE A 606 -10.38 -7.04 -15.83
N SER A 607 -10.88 -6.22 -14.92
CA SER A 607 -10.06 -5.45 -13.99
C SER A 607 -10.93 -4.85 -12.87
N PHE A 608 -10.26 -4.18 -11.95
CA PHE A 608 -10.87 -3.30 -10.97
C PHE A 608 -10.41 -1.85 -11.20
N GLY A 609 -11.13 -0.91 -10.61
CA GLY A 609 -10.79 0.52 -10.55
C GLY A 609 -11.12 1.10 -9.18
N GLN A 610 -10.56 2.27 -8.88
CA GLN A 610 -10.88 3.03 -7.67
C GLN A 610 -11.05 4.50 -8.03
N ASP A 611 -12.11 5.15 -7.54
CA ASP A 611 -12.32 6.59 -7.72
C ASP A 611 -11.63 7.42 -6.60
N ASN A 612 -11.73 8.75 -6.67
CA ASN A 612 -11.15 9.63 -5.64
C ASN A 612 -11.83 9.53 -4.27
N ARG A 613 -13.05 9.00 -4.18
CA ARG A 613 -13.74 8.69 -2.91
C ARG A 613 -13.34 7.32 -2.35
N LYS A 614 -12.43 6.62 -3.04
CA LYS A 614 -11.95 5.27 -2.72
C LYS A 614 -13.01 4.19 -2.92
N ASP A 615 -14.08 4.49 -3.67
CA ASP A 615 -15.06 3.48 -4.07
C ASP A 615 -14.42 2.55 -5.10
N THR A 616 -14.48 1.24 -4.81
CA THR A 616 -14.00 0.22 -5.72
C THR A 616 -15.05 -0.09 -6.79
N HIS A 617 -14.58 -0.19 -8.02
CA HIS A 617 -15.37 -0.53 -9.20
C HIS A 617 -14.83 -1.82 -9.81
N VAL A 618 -15.74 -2.68 -10.27
CA VAL A 618 -15.43 -3.89 -11.04
C VAL A 618 -15.72 -3.58 -12.50
N LEU A 619 -14.69 -3.73 -13.35
CA LEU A 619 -14.79 -3.52 -14.79
C LEU A 619 -15.03 -4.86 -15.45
N THR A 620 -16.18 -5.03 -16.08
CA THR A 620 -16.59 -6.33 -16.62
C THR A 620 -16.94 -6.24 -18.10
N SER A 621 -17.14 -7.38 -18.74
CA SER A 621 -17.60 -7.45 -20.12
C SER A 621 -19.04 -6.99 -20.33
N THR A 622 -19.81 -6.75 -19.25
CA THR A 622 -21.21 -6.36 -19.32
C THR A 622 -21.48 -4.95 -18.78
N GLY A 623 -20.48 -4.28 -18.22
CA GLY A 623 -20.61 -2.94 -17.67
C GLY A 623 -19.61 -2.63 -16.57
N ILE A 624 -19.84 -1.48 -15.93
CA ILE A 624 -19.10 -1.02 -14.76
C ILE A 624 -20.00 -1.16 -13.53
N TYR A 625 -19.49 -1.87 -12.52
CA TYR A 625 -20.21 -2.13 -11.28
C TYR A 625 -19.47 -1.49 -10.11
N ARG A 626 -20.13 -0.60 -9.37
CA ARG A 626 -19.58 0.04 -8.17
C ARG A 626 -19.97 -0.76 -6.93
N VAL A 627 -19.05 -0.90 -5.98
CA VAL A 627 -19.37 -1.44 -4.65
C VAL A 627 -20.15 -0.40 -3.85
N VAL A 628 -21.36 -0.78 -3.41
CA VAL A 628 -22.29 0.10 -2.69
C VAL A 628 -22.67 -0.49 -1.33
N ARG A 629 -23.49 0.26 -0.57
CA ARG A 629 -23.92 -0.12 0.78
C ARG A 629 -24.57 -1.52 0.81
N PRO A 630 -24.23 -2.35 1.81
CA PRO A 630 -24.70 -3.74 1.86
C PRO A 630 -26.22 -3.86 2.01
N SER A 631 -26.87 -2.92 2.72
CA SER A 631 -28.32 -2.87 2.88
C SER A 631 -29.09 -2.82 1.55
N ARG A 632 -28.52 -2.23 0.48
CA ARG A 632 -29.15 -2.19 -0.86
C ARG A 632 -29.27 -3.57 -1.51
N CYS A 633 -28.58 -4.58 -0.98
CA CYS A 633 -28.67 -5.96 -1.40
C CYS A 633 -29.25 -6.89 -0.33
N ASN A 634 -29.83 -6.33 0.73
CA ASN A 634 -30.26 -7.07 1.93
C ASN A 634 -29.12 -7.81 2.66
N TYR A 635 -27.86 -7.39 2.47
CA TYR A 635 -26.75 -7.88 3.30
C TYR A 635 -26.70 -7.13 4.62
N THR A 636 -26.48 -7.86 5.70
CA THR A 636 -26.35 -7.26 7.03
C THR A 636 -24.93 -6.74 7.26
N CYS A 637 -24.81 -5.50 7.73
CA CYS A 637 -23.54 -4.94 8.19
C CYS A 637 -23.77 -4.22 9.53
N SER A 638 -23.19 -4.73 10.62
CA SER A 638 -23.35 -4.15 11.96
C SER A 638 -22.69 -2.77 12.11
N LYS A 639 -21.80 -2.41 11.18
CA LYS A 639 -21.12 -1.10 11.13
C LYS A 639 -21.83 -0.10 10.22
N GLU A 640 -22.82 -0.54 9.45
CA GLU A 640 -23.57 0.34 8.57
C GLU A 640 -24.51 1.22 9.40
N THR A 641 -24.33 2.53 9.32
CA THR A 641 -25.25 3.49 9.92
C THR A 641 -26.32 3.85 8.89
N VAL A 642 -27.44 3.12 8.89
CA VAL A 642 -28.57 3.45 8.02
C VAL A 642 -29.21 4.74 8.53
N ARG A 643 -28.89 5.89 7.92
CA ARG A 643 -29.76 7.06 8.03
C ARG A 643 -31.04 6.74 7.28
N ALA A 644 -32.16 6.68 7.99
CA ALA A 644 -33.46 6.64 7.34
C ALA A 644 -33.55 7.84 6.40
N ALA A 645 -33.82 7.58 5.12
CA ALA A 645 -34.13 8.65 4.17
C ALA A 645 -35.33 9.43 4.72
N GLU A 646 -35.13 10.70 5.05
CA GLU A 646 -36.25 11.58 5.39
C GLU A 646 -37.17 11.67 4.17
N SER A 647 -38.41 11.22 4.35
CA SER A 647 -39.47 11.38 3.35
C SER A 647 -39.68 12.88 3.10
N PRO A 648 -39.81 13.34 1.83
CA PRO A 648 -39.99 14.75 1.54
C PRO A 648 -41.37 15.20 2.04
N GLY A 649 -41.41 15.77 3.24
CA GLY A 649 -42.56 16.49 3.77
C GLY A 649 -42.77 17.82 3.04
N PRO A 650 -44.01 18.29 2.87
CA PRO A 650 -44.32 19.45 2.06
C PRO A 650 -43.73 20.73 2.67
N SER A 651 -43.15 21.55 1.81
CA SER A 651 -42.56 22.85 2.12
C SER A 651 -43.60 23.85 2.64
N ALA A 652 -43.23 24.58 3.69
CA ALA A 652 -43.91 25.77 4.18
C ALA A 652 -42.88 26.85 4.57
N PRO A 653 -43.25 28.14 4.54
CA PRO A 653 -42.47 29.19 3.90
C PRO A 653 -41.43 29.88 4.79
N SER A 654 -40.53 30.58 4.10
CA SER A 654 -39.44 31.41 4.60
C SER A 654 -39.87 32.50 5.58
N ASP A 655 -39.08 32.71 6.64
CA ASP A 655 -38.93 34.02 7.25
C ASP A 655 -37.50 34.26 7.80
N GLY A 656 -36.85 35.27 7.20
CA GLY A 656 -36.21 36.40 7.88
C GLY A 656 -35.13 36.19 8.95
N HIS A 657 -33.87 36.35 8.50
CA HIS A 657 -32.76 37.07 9.15
C HIS A 657 -32.29 36.70 10.59
N ILE A 658 -30.99 36.47 10.75
CA ILE A 658 -29.99 37.49 11.16
C ILE A 658 -28.58 36.91 10.95
N ALA A 659 -27.72 37.72 10.33
CA ALA A 659 -26.34 37.37 9.99
C ALA A 659 -25.33 37.98 10.97
N LYS A 660 -24.17 37.30 11.05
CA LYS A 660 -22.79 37.73 11.40
C LYS A 660 -22.26 37.43 12.82
N PRO A 661 -20.93 37.32 13.01
CA PRO A 661 -19.85 36.98 12.06
C PRO A 661 -18.83 35.93 12.56
N ASP A 662 -18.04 35.42 11.60
CA ASP A 662 -16.84 34.60 11.75
C ASP A 662 -15.80 35.14 12.74
N PHE A 663 -15.41 34.27 13.67
CA PHE A 663 -14.30 34.45 14.60
C PHE A 663 -13.12 33.55 14.17
N CYS A 664 -12.50 33.84 13.02
CA CYS A 664 -11.26 33.14 12.63
C CYS A 664 -10.34 33.94 11.70
N LEU A 665 -10.31 35.27 11.85
CA LEU A 665 -9.41 36.16 11.09
C LEU A 665 -8.52 37.05 11.97
N VAL A 666 -8.51 36.84 13.29
CA VAL A 666 -7.74 37.66 14.24
C VAL A 666 -6.47 36.96 14.76
N LEU A 667 -6.32 35.64 14.54
CA LEU A 667 -5.15 34.87 14.99
C LEU A 667 -4.01 34.76 13.95
N VAL A 668 -4.27 35.11 12.68
CA VAL A 668 -3.25 35.06 11.62
C VAL A 668 -2.44 36.37 11.53
N LEU A 669 -2.97 37.50 12.02
CA LEU A 669 -2.25 38.78 12.01
C LEU A 669 -1.25 38.96 13.16
N TYR A 670 -1.34 38.19 14.25
CA TYR A 670 -0.43 38.35 15.39
C TYR A 670 0.92 37.62 15.21
N CYS A 671 0.99 36.60 14.35
CA CYS A 671 2.24 35.89 14.06
C CYS A 671 3.08 36.52 12.94
N LEU A 672 2.48 37.36 12.08
CA LEU A 672 3.20 38.08 11.01
C LEU A 672 3.87 39.38 11.46
N LEU A 673 3.57 39.87 12.67
CA LEU A 673 4.15 41.09 13.24
C LEU A 673 5.34 40.84 14.18
N HIS A 674 5.71 39.58 14.46
CA HIS A 674 6.89 39.24 15.27
C HIS A 674 8.08 38.67 14.48
N LEU A 675 7.97 38.56 13.15
CA LEU A 675 9.07 38.09 12.28
C LEU A 675 9.81 39.20 11.52
N THR A 676 9.49 40.48 11.78
CA THR A 676 10.17 41.63 11.16
C THR A 676 11.08 42.42 12.12
N SER A 677 11.48 41.84 13.27
CA SER A 677 12.42 42.48 14.22
C SER A 677 13.73 41.73 14.44
N PHE A 678 14.08 40.79 13.57
CA PHE A 678 15.45 40.25 13.44
C PHE A 678 15.81 40.18 11.95
N ILE A 679 16.22 41.32 11.40
CA ILE A 679 17.28 41.55 10.40
C ILE A 679 17.25 43.07 10.15
N LEU A 680 18.01 43.78 10.96
CA LEU A 680 18.76 44.97 10.59
C LEU A 680 20.23 44.62 10.83
#